data_AF-A0A2E9LNV3-F1
#
_entry.id   AF-A0A2E9LNV3-F1
#
_cell.length_a   1.000
_cell.length_b   1.000
_cell.length_c   1.000
_cell.angle_alpha   90.00
_cell.angle_beta   90.00
_cell.angle_gamma   90.00
#
_symmetry.space_group_name_H-M   'P 1'
#
loop_
_entity.id
_entity.type
_entity.pdbx_description
1 polymer ?
#
loop_
_entity_poly.entity_id
_entity_poly.type
_entity_poly.pdbx_seq_one_letter_code
_entity_poly.pdbx_strand_id
1 'polypeptide(L)'
;MEERLDAVIALYQPTDAGAALLRSLDLRQMEGEPGYFGSYGFSEWAGVGEASPIGVIHELGHSYWGGFPVTGRSDLSWEKTSNDDPSEAMQAYHQDILTFMAQPPDDFELLRQRLRNLPGVSSDNPEPVFHHLEADVPYTTGGSLNLVPPILRKYWDNFLPPGRFADWYGAAGWFQSLSPEDVTATGKWLGFEHLDLRQYPSLEPAIPPEQIISTAKSVLETEEQERLRDLVYQFDLLIGDPQNEENFEFWRRYLQDKIALYKAHPEYLLVFSHSRAGELASALEYLSLPAIGTPSERAAKLAAQLSTEPFLVNFLPAVENRVLVELFTGGTKLPTGKTLQATATFVERLKVFGSKVDSVLAAGRVSSNDGSSELERFISEIGFDQENDLKLFFDLLRDRDLAASKAVTLPLPDATVRSLMASVPFQLRVILRPEELLFKLGITSNDSDVMRAGIQLLIDEPSGNFRVDEPFLEQLYRVVAERAGRDPAGTAQLLLETPFPLEGFILAQPEATTLLFAGDVDVSLELIQNSDPLLAPAARIIYRLINSSPGQAAHLLTQFYEQGANNTVSESLAHLAYDKDRGKRSSELPISLESNFDFLNRLLVLEGEDWLEARFSESANLFRERARNGEVKADFLDHYRESLEFVAGFGKRDDSRFLTGIVRRAFGIE
;
A
#
# COMPACT_ATOMS: atom_id res chain seq x y z
N MET A 1 -11.00 4.13 -28.20
CA MET A 1 -10.14 5.10 -27.49
C MET A 1 -10.94 6.29 -26.96
N GLU A 2 -11.64 7.05 -27.80
CA GLU A 2 -12.49 8.18 -27.34
C GLU A 2 -13.48 7.77 -26.25
N GLU A 3 -14.18 6.64 -26.43
CA GLU A 3 -15.13 6.11 -25.43
C GLU A 3 -14.49 5.83 -24.06
N ARG A 4 -13.23 5.38 -24.02
CA ARG A 4 -12.49 5.11 -22.78
C ARG A 4 -12.05 6.40 -22.07
N LEU A 5 -11.66 7.41 -22.84
CA LEU A 5 -11.37 8.74 -22.30
C LEU A 5 -12.64 9.35 -21.71
N ASP A 6 -13.78 9.22 -22.41
CA ASP A 6 -15.07 9.70 -21.91
C ASP A 6 -15.52 8.93 -20.66
N ALA A 7 -15.24 7.63 -20.55
CA ALA A 7 -15.48 6.84 -19.34
C ALA A 7 -14.71 7.39 -18.14
N VAL A 8 -13.41 7.64 -18.30
CA VAL A 8 -12.55 8.23 -17.25
C VAL A 8 -13.03 9.64 -16.88
N ILE A 9 -13.34 10.49 -17.87
CA ILE A 9 -13.89 11.83 -17.64
C ILE A 9 -15.22 11.77 -16.89
N ALA A 10 -16.10 10.82 -17.20
CA ALA A 10 -17.37 10.63 -16.51
C ALA A 10 -17.17 10.18 -15.04
N LEU A 11 -16.20 9.30 -14.79
CA LEU A 11 -15.90 8.80 -13.44
C LEU A 11 -15.28 9.86 -12.53
N TYR A 12 -14.28 10.59 -13.02
CA TYR A 12 -13.49 11.50 -12.19
C TYR A 12 -13.88 12.98 -12.33
N GLN A 13 -14.67 13.35 -13.34
CA GLN A 13 -15.16 14.72 -13.56
C GLN A 13 -14.06 15.79 -13.42
N PRO A 14 -12.98 15.73 -14.22
CA PRO A 14 -11.98 16.80 -14.23
C PRO A 14 -12.62 18.13 -14.64
N THR A 15 -11.90 19.24 -14.48
CA THR A 15 -12.33 20.55 -15.00
C THR A 15 -12.50 20.50 -16.53
N ASP A 16 -13.16 21.49 -17.13
CA ASP A 16 -13.25 21.59 -18.59
C ASP A 16 -11.86 21.60 -19.26
N ALA A 17 -10.89 22.26 -18.63
CA ALA A 17 -9.51 22.28 -19.09
C ALA A 17 -8.84 20.91 -18.95
N GLY A 18 -9.03 20.22 -17.81
CA GLY A 18 -8.52 18.87 -17.60
C GLY A 18 -9.12 17.85 -18.57
N ALA A 19 -10.42 17.92 -18.83
CA ALA A 19 -11.08 17.09 -19.84
C ALA A 19 -10.55 17.37 -21.26
N ALA A 20 -10.31 18.64 -21.60
CA ALA A 20 -9.70 19.01 -22.86
C ALA A 20 -8.26 18.48 -22.98
N LEU A 21 -7.49 18.53 -21.90
CA LEU A 21 -6.15 17.95 -21.81
C LEU A 21 -6.19 16.46 -22.09
N LEU A 22 -7.03 15.69 -21.37
CA LEU A 22 -7.12 14.24 -21.55
C LEU A 22 -7.47 13.85 -22.99
N ARG A 23 -8.38 14.61 -23.63
CA ARG A 23 -8.74 14.39 -25.05
C ARG A 23 -7.64 14.78 -26.04
N SER A 24 -6.66 15.56 -25.61
CA SER A 24 -5.51 15.95 -26.44
C SER A 24 -4.34 14.97 -26.37
N LEU A 25 -4.32 14.08 -25.37
CA LEU A 25 -3.25 13.10 -25.18
C LEU A 25 -3.31 11.99 -26.23
N ASP A 26 -2.15 11.53 -26.69
CA ASP A 26 -2.02 10.38 -27.58
C ASP A 26 -2.12 9.07 -26.77
N LEU A 27 -3.35 8.67 -26.46
CA LEU A 27 -3.64 7.39 -25.80
C LEU A 27 -3.86 6.29 -26.85
N ARG A 28 -3.06 5.22 -26.76
CA ARG A 28 -3.07 4.10 -27.71
C ARG A 28 -3.50 2.80 -27.04
N GLN A 29 -4.26 2.00 -27.79
CA GLN A 29 -4.51 0.61 -27.43
C GLN A 29 -3.26 -0.22 -27.75
N MET A 30 -2.78 -1.00 -26.79
CA MET A 30 -1.68 -1.93 -26.98
C MET A 30 -2.25 -3.29 -27.37
N GLU A 31 -2.36 -3.54 -28.68
CA GLU A 31 -2.96 -4.78 -29.19
C GLU A 31 -2.07 -5.98 -28.90
N GLY A 32 -2.65 -7.03 -28.30
CA GLY A 32 -1.93 -8.25 -27.95
C GLY A 32 -1.11 -8.16 -26.65
N GLU A 33 -1.14 -7.03 -25.96
CA GLU A 33 -0.44 -6.80 -24.70
C GLU A 33 -1.42 -6.38 -23.58
N PRO A 34 -2.33 -7.27 -23.14
CA PRO A 34 -3.39 -6.91 -22.20
C PRO A 34 -2.89 -6.36 -20.85
N GLY A 35 -1.66 -6.70 -20.47
CA GLY A 35 -1.03 -6.23 -19.24
C GLY A 35 -0.20 -4.96 -19.40
N TYR A 36 -0.04 -4.44 -20.63
CA TYR A 36 0.77 -3.26 -20.85
C TYR A 36 0.03 -2.02 -20.36
N PHE A 37 0.68 -1.30 -19.46
CA PHE A 37 0.30 0.05 -19.07
C PHE A 37 1.62 0.82 -19.01
N GLY A 38 1.69 1.93 -19.76
CA GLY A 38 2.90 2.72 -19.82
C GLY A 38 2.64 4.11 -20.36
N SER A 39 3.33 5.08 -19.79
CA SER A 39 3.27 6.48 -20.16
C SER A 39 4.68 7.02 -20.35
N TYR A 40 4.87 7.81 -21.39
CA TYR A 40 6.15 8.45 -21.69
C TYR A 40 6.11 9.97 -21.42
N GLY A 41 5.10 10.42 -20.67
CA GLY A 41 4.93 11.81 -20.25
C GLY A 41 4.04 12.63 -21.20
N PHE A 42 3.76 13.87 -20.79
CA PHE A 42 2.74 14.74 -21.40
C PHE A 42 2.91 15.00 -22.90
N SER A 43 4.15 15.17 -23.37
CA SER A 43 4.43 15.46 -24.79
C SER A 43 4.56 14.21 -25.67
N GLU A 44 4.36 13.03 -25.10
CA GLU A 44 4.54 11.76 -25.79
C GLU A 44 3.19 11.01 -25.89
N TRP A 45 3.21 9.69 -25.73
CA TRP A 45 2.04 8.83 -25.83
C TRP A 45 1.92 7.98 -24.57
N ALA A 46 0.70 7.52 -24.30
CA ALA A 46 0.42 6.53 -23.27
C ALA A 46 -0.21 5.29 -23.93
N GLY A 47 0.16 4.10 -23.47
CA GLY A 47 -0.35 2.83 -23.94
C GLY A 47 -1.15 2.13 -22.85
N VAL A 48 -2.30 1.57 -23.24
CA VAL A 48 -3.14 0.76 -22.35
C VAL A 48 -3.52 -0.56 -23.03
N GLY A 49 -3.33 -1.66 -22.32
CA GLY A 49 -3.60 -3.01 -22.77
C GLY A 49 -5.07 -3.39 -22.70
N GLU A 50 -5.82 -2.85 -21.74
CA GLU A 50 -7.25 -3.12 -21.58
C GLU A 50 -8.06 -1.90 -21.15
N ALA A 51 -9.37 -1.95 -21.42
CA ALA A 51 -10.40 -1.03 -20.94
C ALA A 51 -10.64 -1.18 -19.41
N SER A 52 -9.66 -0.77 -18.61
CA SER A 52 -9.73 -0.75 -17.14
C SER A 52 -9.62 0.69 -16.65
N PRO A 53 -10.70 1.32 -16.15
CA PRO A 53 -10.70 2.74 -15.80
C PRO A 53 -9.59 3.16 -14.82
N ILE A 54 -9.25 2.30 -13.86
CA ILE A 54 -8.13 2.52 -12.92
C ILE A 54 -6.77 2.53 -13.65
N GLY A 55 -6.52 1.57 -14.54
CA GLY A 55 -5.28 1.53 -15.31
C GLY A 55 -5.17 2.67 -16.31
N VAL A 56 -6.29 3.04 -16.94
CA VAL A 56 -6.32 4.17 -17.89
C VAL A 56 -6.04 5.49 -17.17
N ILE A 57 -6.70 5.78 -16.05
CA ILE A 57 -6.45 7.04 -15.33
C ILE A 57 -5.03 7.10 -14.74
N HIS A 58 -4.46 5.96 -14.34
CA HIS A 58 -3.09 5.88 -13.85
C HIS A 58 -2.09 6.38 -14.91
N GLU A 59 -2.16 5.83 -16.13
CA GLU A 59 -1.27 6.23 -17.22
C GLU A 59 -1.49 7.67 -17.70
N LEU A 60 -2.75 8.11 -17.70
CA LEU A 60 -3.08 9.50 -17.99
C LEU A 60 -2.60 10.45 -16.88
N GLY A 61 -2.52 9.99 -15.64
CA GLY A 61 -1.94 10.71 -14.51
C GLY A 61 -0.45 11.00 -14.74
N HIS A 62 0.32 10.01 -15.21
CA HIS A 62 1.72 10.24 -15.64
C HIS A 62 1.81 11.23 -16.81
N SER A 63 0.85 11.17 -17.73
CA SER A 63 0.78 12.07 -18.88
C SER A 63 0.31 13.49 -18.51
N TYR A 64 -0.12 13.75 -17.28
CA TYR A 64 -0.59 15.08 -16.87
C TYR A 64 0.55 16.11 -16.79
N TRP A 65 1.73 15.66 -16.35
CA TRP A 65 2.83 16.52 -15.95
C TRP A 65 3.42 17.32 -17.11
N GLY A 66 3.23 18.64 -17.08
CA GLY A 66 3.57 19.55 -18.18
C GLY A 66 2.35 20.12 -18.92
N GLY A 67 1.14 19.60 -18.66
CA GLY A 67 -0.11 20.07 -19.26
C GLY A 67 -0.59 21.42 -18.74
N PHE A 68 -0.18 21.81 -17.53
CA PHE A 68 -0.54 23.08 -16.90
C PHE A 68 0.62 23.71 -16.14
N PRO A 69 0.66 25.05 -16.01
CA PRO A 69 1.58 25.71 -15.10
C PRO A 69 1.24 25.42 -13.64
N VAL A 70 2.23 25.52 -12.74
CA VAL A 70 2.00 25.42 -11.30
C VAL A 70 1.42 26.73 -10.78
N THR A 71 0.25 26.68 -10.15
CA THR A 71 -0.45 27.89 -9.68
C THR A 71 0.39 28.63 -8.64
N GLY A 72 0.61 29.93 -8.87
CA GLY A 72 1.43 30.79 -8.01
C GLY A 72 2.94 30.59 -8.15
N ARG A 73 3.40 29.70 -9.04
CA ARG A 73 4.82 29.37 -9.26
C ARG A 73 5.18 29.36 -10.76
N SER A 74 4.98 30.50 -11.42
CA SER A 74 5.31 30.66 -12.84
C SER A 74 6.81 30.60 -13.13
N ASP A 75 7.64 30.60 -12.09
CA ASP A 75 9.09 30.41 -12.15
C ASP A 75 9.49 28.96 -12.43
N LEU A 76 8.64 27.98 -12.13
CA LEU A 76 8.96 26.56 -12.28
C LEU A 76 8.77 26.09 -13.73
N SER A 77 9.81 25.46 -14.29
CA SER A 77 9.75 24.83 -15.62
C SER A 77 9.46 23.34 -15.54
N TRP A 78 8.64 22.84 -16.47
CA TRP A 78 8.42 21.41 -16.72
C TRP A 78 9.45 20.81 -17.69
N GLU A 79 10.29 21.62 -18.33
CA GLU A 79 11.33 21.15 -19.24
C GLU A 79 12.44 20.42 -18.47
N LYS A 80 12.87 19.27 -19.00
CA LYS A 80 14.03 18.54 -18.47
C LYS A 80 15.33 19.17 -18.97
N THR A 81 16.31 19.33 -18.07
CA THR A 81 17.63 19.88 -18.40
C THR A 81 18.64 18.80 -18.83
N SER A 82 18.39 17.54 -18.43
CA SER A 82 19.12 16.34 -18.83
C SER A 82 18.12 15.18 -19.00
N ASN A 83 18.54 14.06 -19.61
CA ASN A 83 17.63 12.93 -19.85
C ASN A 83 17.22 12.20 -18.55
N ASP A 84 18.06 12.25 -17.52
CA ASP A 84 17.90 11.45 -16.30
C ASP A 84 17.37 12.27 -15.12
N ASP A 85 17.43 13.61 -15.19
CA ASP A 85 16.96 14.47 -14.09
C ASP A 85 15.48 14.86 -14.24
N PRO A 86 14.68 14.85 -13.16
CA PRO A 86 13.35 15.44 -13.15
C PRO A 86 13.44 16.96 -13.41
N SER A 87 12.41 17.53 -14.03
CA SER A 87 12.30 18.98 -14.25
C SER A 87 12.19 19.74 -12.93
N GLU A 88 12.44 21.05 -12.94
CA GLU A 88 12.36 21.89 -11.73
C GLU A 88 10.99 21.83 -11.06
N ALA A 89 9.92 21.79 -11.86
CA ALA A 89 8.56 21.65 -11.36
C ALA A 89 8.31 20.27 -10.71
N MET A 90 8.86 19.20 -11.29
CA MET A 90 8.74 17.85 -10.72
C MET A 90 9.56 17.69 -9.44
N GLN A 91 10.79 18.24 -9.38
CA GLN A 91 11.59 18.29 -8.15
C GLN A 91 10.85 19.04 -7.04
N ALA A 92 10.24 20.18 -7.35
CA ALA A 92 9.42 20.92 -6.40
C ALA A 92 8.21 20.09 -5.93
N TYR A 93 7.56 19.35 -6.84
CA TYR A 93 6.46 18.46 -6.49
C TYR A 93 6.89 17.34 -5.54
N HIS A 94 7.99 16.65 -5.84
CA HIS A 94 8.57 15.63 -4.95
C HIS A 94 8.92 16.19 -3.57
N GLN A 95 9.53 17.38 -3.53
CA GLN A 95 9.85 18.02 -2.25
C GLN A 95 8.58 18.34 -1.44
N ASP A 96 7.53 18.83 -2.07
CA ASP A 96 6.25 19.10 -1.42
C ASP A 96 5.54 17.82 -0.95
N ILE A 97 5.72 16.70 -1.65
CA ILE A 97 5.26 15.38 -1.20
C ILE A 97 5.98 14.97 0.09
N LEU A 98 7.30 15.08 0.13
CA LEU A 98 8.08 14.76 1.33
C LEU A 98 7.67 15.66 2.50
N THR A 99 7.48 16.96 2.24
CA THR A 99 6.96 17.90 3.24
C THR A 99 5.56 17.51 3.71
N PHE A 100 4.65 17.13 2.81
CA PHE A 100 3.32 16.63 3.18
C PHE A 100 3.39 15.42 4.11
N MET A 101 4.26 14.45 3.82
CA MET A 101 4.38 13.23 4.62
C MET A 101 4.90 13.48 6.04
N ALA A 102 5.73 14.51 6.21
CA ALA A 102 6.31 14.92 7.48
C ALA A 102 5.38 15.81 8.35
N GLN A 103 4.27 16.30 7.81
CA GLN A 103 3.36 17.19 8.52
C GLN A 103 2.67 16.52 9.73
N PRO A 104 2.27 17.32 10.74
CA PRO A 104 1.39 16.89 11.82
C PRO A 104 0.13 16.15 11.33
N PRO A 105 -0.37 15.17 12.11
CA PRO A 105 -1.65 14.55 11.83
C PRO A 105 -2.79 15.58 11.80
N ASP A 106 -3.54 15.58 10.72
CA ASP A 106 -4.70 16.44 10.47
C ASP A 106 -5.79 15.64 9.73
N ASP A 107 -6.73 16.32 9.08
CA ASP A 107 -7.79 15.67 8.30
C ASP A 107 -7.26 14.84 7.09
N PHE A 108 -5.97 14.94 6.72
CA PHE A 108 -5.34 14.16 5.65
C PHE A 108 -4.56 12.94 6.16
N GLU A 109 -4.61 12.64 7.47
CA GLU A 109 -3.87 11.50 8.03
C GLU A 109 -4.31 10.15 7.44
N LEU A 110 -5.56 9.99 7.00
CA LEU A 110 -6.01 8.80 6.26
C LEU A 110 -5.20 8.56 4.98
N LEU A 111 -4.91 9.63 4.23
CA LEU A 111 -4.07 9.55 3.03
C LEU A 111 -2.61 9.26 3.40
N ARG A 112 -2.04 9.96 4.39
CA ARG A 112 -0.65 9.69 4.83
C ARG A 112 -0.49 8.26 5.32
N GLN A 113 -1.46 7.72 6.06
CA GLN A 113 -1.46 6.31 6.50
C GLN A 113 -1.46 5.34 5.33
N ARG A 114 -2.27 5.58 4.29
CA ARG A 114 -2.22 4.76 3.07
C ARG A 114 -0.84 4.80 2.42
N LEU A 115 -0.25 5.98 2.29
CA LEU A 115 1.07 6.17 1.67
C LEU A 115 2.19 5.49 2.47
N ARG A 116 2.15 5.55 3.81
CA ARG A 116 3.12 4.84 4.69
C ARG A 116 3.00 3.32 4.63
N ASN A 117 1.86 2.80 4.17
CA ASN A 117 1.61 1.37 4.03
C ASN A 117 1.88 0.86 2.60
N LEU A 118 2.39 1.70 1.70
CA LEU A 118 2.80 1.26 0.37
C LEU A 118 4.00 0.30 0.49
N PRO A 119 4.08 -0.74 -0.36
CA PRO A 119 5.19 -1.68 -0.30
C PRO A 119 6.54 -1.02 -0.59
N GLY A 120 7.57 -1.39 0.19
CA GLY A 120 8.95 -0.96 -0.04
C GLY A 120 9.22 0.53 0.20
N VAL A 121 8.26 1.27 0.75
CA VAL A 121 8.41 2.69 1.05
C VAL A 121 9.37 2.90 2.22
N SER A 122 10.34 3.79 2.02
CA SER A 122 11.23 4.30 3.06
C SER A 122 11.81 5.64 2.61
N SER A 123 12.53 6.31 3.49
CA SER A 123 13.32 7.48 3.14
C SER A 123 14.43 7.19 2.10
N ASP A 124 14.96 5.97 2.09
CA ASP A 124 15.92 5.51 1.06
C ASP A 124 15.24 5.14 -0.26
N ASN A 125 13.92 4.86 -0.23
CA ASN A 125 13.11 4.54 -1.39
C ASN A 125 11.75 5.27 -1.35
N PRO A 126 11.71 6.58 -1.65
CA PRO A 126 10.48 7.37 -1.66
C PRO A 126 9.62 7.12 -2.91
N GLU A 127 10.14 6.40 -3.90
CA GLU A 127 9.52 6.19 -5.21
C GLU A 127 8.08 5.66 -5.15
N PRO A 128 7.71 4.71 -4.28
CA PRO A 128 6.31 4.27 -4.18
C PRO A 128 5.34 5.43 -3.86
N VAL A 129 5.75 6.40 -3.04
CA VAL A 129 4.92 7.55 -2.67
C VAL A 129 4.88 8.56 -3.81
N PHE A 130 6.01 8.81 -4.48
CA PHE A 130 6.07 9.68 -5.66
C PHE A 130 5.19 9.14 -6.77
N HIS A 131 5.41 7.90 -7.19
CA HIS A 131 4.62 7.22 -8.22
C HIS A 131 3.12 7.27 -7.92
N HIS A 132 2.72 6.98 -6.67
CA HIS A 132 1.31 7.05 -6.29
C HIS A 132 0.72 8.47 -6.40
N LEU A 133 1.44 9.47 -5.91
CA LEU A 133 0.97 10.87 -5.98
C LEU A 133 1.16 11.48 -7.37
N GLU A 134 1.88 10.84 -8.28
CA GLU A 134 1.98 11.23 -9.68
C GLU A 134 0.81 10.70 -10.52
N ALA A 135 0.44 9.44 -10.33
CA ALA A 135 -0.49 8.74 -11.21
C ALA A 135 -1.88 8.54 -10.60
N ASP A 136 -1.95 8.25 -9.30
CA ASP A 136 -3.16 7.74 -8.67
C ASP A 136 -3.99 8.82 -7.96
N VAL A 137 -3.60 10.10 -7.98
CA VAL A 137 -4.35 11.16 -7.27
C VAL A 137 -5.83 11.19 -7.67
N PRO A 138 -6.23 11.15 -8.95
CA PRO A 138 -7.65 11.11 -9.32
C PRO A 138 -8.37 9.85 -8.78
N TYR A 139 -7.73 8.68 -8.86
CA TYR A 139 -8.26 7.42 -8.33
C TYR A 139 -8.42 7.45 -6.80
N THR A 140 -7.40 7.94 -6.11
CA THR A 140 -7.34 8.03 -4.65
C THR A 140 -8.29 9.08 -4.09
N THR A 141 -8.60 10.14 -4.84
CA THR A 141 -9.49 11.22 -4.37
C THR A 141 -10.89 11.15 -4.97
N GLY A 142 -11.16 10.19 -5.86
CA GLY A 142 -12.40 10.17 -6.66
C GLY A 142 -12.57 11.44 -7.51
N GLY A 143 -11.46 12.04 -7.95
CA GLY A 143 -11.43 13.29 -8.71
C GLY A 143 -11.68 14.55 -7.89
N SER A 144 -11.57 14.50 -6.56
CA SER A 144 -11.91 15.62 -5.68
C SER A 144 -10.68 16.38 -5.20
N LEU A 145 -10.47 17.61 -5.70
CA LEU A 145 -9.37 18.49 -5.26
C LEU A 145 -9.43 18.80 -3.76
N ASN A 146 -10.61 18.79 -3.15
CA ASN A 146 -10.76 18.97 -1.71
C ASN A 146 -10.04 17.89 -0.88
N LEU A 147 -9.90 16.68 -1.43
CA LEU A 147 -9.17 15.57 -0.81
C LEU A 147 -7.67 15.61 -1.13
N VAL A 148 -7.22 16.47 -2.05
CA VAL A 148 -5.80 16.74 -2.29
C VAL A 148 -5.26 17.64 -1.17
N PRO A 149 -4.11 17.30 -0.54
CA PRO A 149 -3.50 18.10 0.51
C PRO A 149 -3.20 19.53 0.06
N PRO A 150 -3.34 20.56 0.93
CA PRO A 150 -3.17 21.97 0.56
C PRO A 150 -1.87 22.26 -0.20
N ILE A 151 -0.75 21.71 0.28
CA ILE A 151 0.57 21.90 -0.34
C ILE A 151 0.64 21.38 -1.78
N LEU A 152 -0.13 20.35 -2.12
CA LEU A 152 -0.14 19.74 -3.46
C LEU A 152 -1.21 20.33 -4.40
N ARG A 153 -2.19 21.09 -3.88
CA ARG A 153 -3.33 21.57 -4.70
C ARG A 153 -2.91 22.43 -5.88
N LYS A 154 -1.85 23.23 -5.74
CA LYS A 154 -1.32 24.11 -6.79
C LYS A 154 -0.83 23.37 -8.04
N TYR A 155 -0.61 22.06 -7.95
CA TYR A 155 -0.23 21.20 -9.07
C TYR A 155 -1.45 20.59 -9.78
N TRP A 156 -2.60 20.51 -9.10
CA TRP A 156 -3.78 19.76 -9.54
C TRP A 156 -5.01 20.62 -9.80
N ASP A 157 -5.01 21.89 -9.39
CA ASP A 157 -6.18 22.79 -9.41
C ASP A 157 -6.70 23.14 -10.81
N ASN A 158 -5.86 23.01 -11.83
CA ASN A 158 -6.28 23.13 -13.23
C ASN A 158 -6.91 21.83 -13.77
N PHE A 159 -6.63 20.68 -13.15
CA PHE A 159 -7.12 19.37 -13.56
C PHE A 159 -8.37 18.92 -12.82
N LEU A 160 -8.35 19.02 -11.49
CA LEU A 160 -9.40 18.55 -10.60
C LEU A 160 -10.25 19.72 -10.11
N PRO A 161 -11.58 19.65 -10.18
CA PRO A 161 -12.44 20.60 -9.49
C PRO A 161 -12.44 20.31 -7.97
N PRO A 162 -13.01 21.18 -7.12
CA PRO A 162 -13.21 20.90 -5.69
C PRO A 162 -13.79 19.49 -5.43
N GLY A 163 -14.68 19.05 -6.32
CA GLY A 163 -15.16 17.68 -6.44
C GLY A 163 -16.34 17.35 -5.52
N ARG A 164 -16.61 16.04 -5.38
CA ARG A 164 -17.84 15.50 -4.76
C ARG A 164 -17.75 15.36 -3.24
N PHE A 165 -16.53 15.36 -2.70
CA PHE A 165 -16.27 15.21 -1.28
C PHE A 165 -15.72 16.52 -0.70
N ALA A 166 -16.14 16.87 0.52
CA ALA A 166 -15.65 18.05 1.22
C ALA A 166 -14.36 17.76 1.99
N ASP A 167 -14.27 16.58 2.61
CA ASP A 167 -13.15 16.15 3.43
C ASP A 167 -13.03 14.61 3.46
N TRP A 168 -11.87 14.12 3.90
CA TRP A 168 -11.54 12.69 3.94
C TRP A 168 -12.43 11.89 4.89
N TYR A 169 -12.82 12.46 6.03
CA TYR A 169 -13.60 11.74 7.03
C TYR A 169 -15.02 11.49 6.56
N GLY A 170 -15.67 12.50 5.96
CA GLY A 170 -16.98 12.34 5.34
C GLY A 170 -16.93 11.38 4.15
N ALA A 171 -15.87 11.44 3.33
CA ALA A 171 -15.68 10.53 2.21
C ALA A 171 -15.51 9.07 2.66
N ALA A 172 -14.66 8.82 3.66
CA ALA A 172 -14.47 7.50 4.24
C ALA A 172 -15.73 6.99 4.95
N GLY A 173 -16.45 7.85 5.68
CA GLY A 173 -17.74 7.50 6.29
C GLY A 173 -18.80 7.11 5.25
N TRP A 174 -18.86 7.83 4.11
CA TRP A 174 -19.73 7.44 3.00
C TRP A 174 -19.37 6.04 2.48
N PHE A 175 -18.10 5.75 2.25
CA PHE A 175 -17.65 4.44 1.79
C PHE A 175 -17.97 3.31 2.79
N GLN A 176 -17.80 3.55 4.09
CA GLN A 176 -18.20 2.60 5.14
C GLN A 176 -19.71 2.34 5.20
N SER A 177 -20.53 3.28 4.73
CA SER A 177 -21.98 3.13 4.70
C SER A 177 -22.50 2.30 3.51
N LEU A 178 -21.62 2.00 2.54
CA LEU A 178 -21.98 1.25 1.33
C LEU A 178 -22.30 -0.22 1.64
N SER A 179 -23.15 -0.82 0.80
CA SER A 179 -23.36 -2.27 0.82
C SER A 179 -22.07 -3.00 0.37
N PRO A 180 -21.86 -4.28 0.75
CA PRO A 180 -20.69 -5.04 0.28
C PRO A 180 -20.57 -5.11 -1.26
N GLU A 181 -21.71 -5.12 -1.96
CA GLU A 181 -21.76 -5.06 -3.42
C GLU A 181 -21.29 -3.70 -3.94
N ASP A 182 -21.77 -2.61 -3.35
CA ASP A 182 -21.36 -1.26 -3.75
C ASP A 182 -19.89 -0.99 -3.40
N VAL A 183 -19.37 -1.49 -2.26
CA VAL A 183 -17.93 -1.43 -1.93
C VAL A 183 -17.10 -2.07 -3.04
N THR A 184 -17.46 -3.29 -3.45
CA THR A 184 -16.79 -4.01 -4.52
C THR A 184 -16.86 -3.26 -5.84
N ALA A 185 -18.01 -2.65 -6.16
CA ALA A 185 -18.18 -1.87 -7.37
C ALA A 185 -17.36 -0.56 -7.34
N THR A 186 -17.30 0.12 -6.19
CA THR A 186 -16.55 1.36 -6.04
C THR A 186 -15.04 1.15 -6.14
N GLY A 187 -14.50 0.02 -5.65
CA GLY A 187 -13.07 -0.25 -5.75
C GLY A 187 -12.54 -0.36 -7.18
N LYS A 188 -13.41 -0.58 -8.17
CA LYS A 188 -13.03 -0.58 -9.59
C LYS A 188 -12.64 0.82 -10.12
N TRP A 189 -12.96 1.90 -9.39
CA TRP A 189 -12.68 3.28 -9.83
C TRP A 189 -12.30 4.23 -8.68
N LEU A 190 -12.41 3.83 -7.42
CA LEU A 190 -12.10 4.65 -6.25
C LEU A 190 -11.27 3.84 -5.25
N GLY A 191 -10.08 4.31 -4.89
CA GLY A 191 -9.13 3.54 -4.08
C GLY A 191 -9.37 3.48 -2.58
N PHE A 192 -10.61 3.60 -2.12
CA PHE A 192 -10.91 3.66 -0.69
C PHE A 192 -10.82 2.31 0.01
N GLU A 193 -10.88 1.18 -0.70
CA GLU A 193 -10.63 -0.14 -0.10
C GLU A 193 -9.18 -0.31 0.41
N HIS A 194 -8.26 0.53 -0.07
CA HIS A 194 -6.86 0.53 0.36
C HIS A 194 -6.62 1.36 1.63
N LEU A 195 -7.63 2.08 2.14
CA LEU A 195 -7.52 2.82 3.40
C LEU A 195 -7.57 1.86 4.60
N ASP A 196 -6.72 2.10 5.60
CA ASP A 196 -6.85 1.39 6.88
C ASP A 196 -7.86 2.09 7.80
N LEU A 197 -9.12 1.64 7.72
CA LEU A 197 -10.23 2.24 8.47
C LEU A 197 -10.48 1.61 9.84
N ARG A 198 -9.62 0.70 10.32
CA ARG A 198 -9.81 0.02 11.63
C ARG A 198 -9.86 1.01 12.80
N GLN A 199 -9.11 2.11 12.71
CA GLN A 199 -9.08 3.18 13.71
C GLN A 199 -10.23 4.20 13.54
N TYR A 200 -11.16 3.96 12.61
CA TYR A 200 -12.24 4.89 12.28
C TYR A 200 -13.59 4.15 12.12
N PRO A 201 -14.08 3.42 13.13
CA PRO A 201 -15.21 2.48 12.97
C PRO A 201 -16.57 3.14 12.72
N SER A 202 -16.74 4.43 13.05
CA SER A 202 -18.03 5.11 13.03
C SER A 202 -17.92 6.56 12.54
N LEU A 203 -17.35 6.76 11.36
CA LEU A 203 -17.31 8.08 10.73
C LEU A 203 -18.70 8.50 10.23
N GLU A 204 -19.05 9.76 10.49
CA GLU A 204 -20.27 10.36 9.93
C GLU A 204 -20.16 10.44 8.39
N PRO A 205 -21.09 9.84 7.64
CA PRO A 205 -20.99 9.76 6.19
C PRO A 205 -21.29 11.12 5.54
N ALA A 206 -20.49 11.49 4.54
CA ALA A 206 -20.87 12.52 3.60
C ALA A 206 -22.05 12.06 2.73
N ILE A 207 -22.79 13.03 2.19
CA ILE A 207 -23.85 12.78 1.20
C ILE A 207 -23.34 13.29 -0.16
N PRO A 208 -22.60 12.47 -0.93
CA PRO A 208 -22.21 12.85 -2.28
C PRO A 208 -23.44 12.92 -3.21
N PRO A 209 -23.29 13.48 -4.43
CA PRO A 209 -24.38 13.51 -5.39
C PRO A 209 -25.01 12.12 -5.62
N GLU A 210 -26.34 12.02 -5.61
CA GLU A 210 -27.09 10.75 -5.70
C GLU A 210 -26.69 9.87 -6.90
N GLN A 211 -26.21 10.49 -7.98
CA GLN A 211 -25.88 9.81 -9.23
C GLN A 211 -24.49 9.14 -9.24
N ILE A 212 -23.66 9.33 -8.20
CA ILE A 212 -22.27 8.84 -8.22
C ILE A 212 -22.17 7.33 -8.49
N ILE A 213 -22.97 6.53 -7.78
CA ILE A 213 -22.98 5.07 -7.93
C ILE A 213 -23.62 4.65 -9.25
N SER A 214 -24.74 5.27 -9.65
CA SER A 214 -25.41 4.90 -10.90
C SER A 214 -24.57 5.22 -12.14
N THR A 215 -23.89 6.38 -12.15
CA THR A 215 -22.97 6.76 -13.23
C THR A 215 -21.79 5.80 -13.27
N ALA A 216 -21.18 5.50 -12.11
CA ALA A 216 -20.08 4.56 -12.07
C ALA A 216 -20.48 3.16 -12.55
N LYS A 217 -21.65 2.64 -12.12
CA LYS A 217 -22.17 1.35 -12.59
C LYS A 217 -22.36 1.33 -14.11
N SER A 218 -22.95 2.38 -14.69
CA SER A 218 -23.13 2.48 -16.14
C SER A 218 -21.82 2.53 -16.92
N VAL A 219 -20.82 3.26 -16.42
CA VAL A 219 -19.51 3.35 -17.06
C VAL A 219 -18.79 2.00 -16.96
N LEU A 220 -18.77 1.40 -15.77
CA LEU A 220 -18.12 0.10 -15.53
C LEU A 220 -18.74 -1.00 -16.37
N GLU A 221 -20.07 -1.06 -16.49
CA GLU A 221 -20.76 -2.02 -17.36
C GLU A 221 -20.29 -1.90 -18.82
N THR A 222 -20.11 -0.68 -19.32
CA THR A 222 -19.62 -0.43 -20.68
C THR A 222 -18.16 -0.88 -20.84
N GLU A 223 -17.29 -0.55 -19.88
CA GLU A 223 -15.86 -0.92 -19.91
C GLU A 223 -15.65 -2.44 -19.72
N GLU A 224 -16.48 -3.09 -18.92
CA GLU A 224 -16.52 -4.56 -18.78
C GLU A 224 -16.87 -5.25 -20.11
N GLN A 225 -17.86 -4.74 -20.82
CA GLN A 225 -18.23 -5.20 -22.15
C GLN A 225 -17.08 -4.95 -23.16
N GLU A 226 -16.47 -3.77 -23.14
CA GLU A 226 -15.32 -3.48 -24.01
C GLU A 226 -14.12 -4.40 -23.72
N ARG A 227 -13.84 -4.79 -22.46
CA ARG A 227 -12.79 -5.79 -22.17
C ARG A 227 -13.11 -7.18 -22.73
N LEU A 228 -14.38 -7.59 -22.75
CA LEU A 228 -14.79 -8.84 -23.42
C LEU A 228 -14.65 -8.75 -24.94
N ARG A 229 -14.95 -7.58 -25.52
CA ARG A 229 -14.70 -7.30 -26.93
C ARG A 229 -13.21 -7.34 -27.26
N ASP A 230 -12.38 -6.67 -26.48
CA ASP A 230 -10.92 -6.65 -26.63
C ASP A 230 -10.37 -8.09 -26.63
N LEU A 231 -10.82 -8.93 -25.70
CA LEU A 231 -10.49 -10.35 -25.70
C LEU A 231 -10.83 -11.02 -27.04
N VAL A 232 -12.05 -10.85 -27.57
CA VAL A 232 -12.48 -11.49 -28.83
C VAL A 232 -11.62 -11.08 -30.02
N TYR A 233 -11.36 -9.78 -30.17
CA TYR A 233 -10.68 -9.23 -31.34
C TYR A 233 -9.16 -9.40 -31.27
N GLN A 234 -8.60 -9.48 -30.06
CA GLN A 234 -7.16 -9.58 -29.86
C GLN A 234 -6.69 -11.00 -29.51
N PHE A 235 -7.60 -11.96 -29.28
CA PHE A 235 -7.23 -13.32 -28.84
C PHE A 235 -6.17 -13.99 -29.73
N ASP A 236 -6.29 -13.79 -31.05
CA ASP A 236 -5.36 -14.39 -32.02
C ASP A 236 -3.94 -13.83 -31.93
N LEU A 237 -3.75 -12.65 -31.31
CA LEU A 237 -2.44 -12.08 -31.01
C LEU A 237 -1.85 -12.69 -29.72
N LEU A 238 -2.70 -13.17 -28.81
CA LEU A 238 -2.29 -13.76 -27.53
C LEU A 238 -1.83 -15.21 -27.66
N ILE A 239 -2.10 -15.88 -28.79
CA ILE A 239 -1.69 -17.26 -29.06
C ILE A 239 -0.34 -17.32 -29.78
N GLY A 240 0.56 -18.19 -29.31
CA GLY A 240 1.93 -18.26 -29.82
C GLY A 240 2.79 -19.32 -29.15
N ASP A 241 4.08 -19.25 -29.40
CA ASP A 241 5.08 -20.13 -28.79
C ASP A 241 5.34 -19.74 -27.33
N PRO A 242 5.70 -20.70 -26.44
CA PRO A 242 6.06 -20.41 -25.06
C PRO A 242 7.15 -19.34 -24.96
N GLN A 243 6.96 -18.38 -24.06
CA GLN A 243 7.99 -17.40 -23.67
C GLN A 243 8.72 -17.84 -22.40
N ASN A 244 9.99 -17.46 -22.25
CA ASN A 244 10.82 -17.85 -21.10
C ASN A 244 10.47 -17.10 -19.80
N GLU A 245 9.90 -15.89 -19.90
CA GLU A 245 9.66 -14.97 -18.78
C GLU A 245 8.17 -14.61 -18.68
N GLU A 246 7.32 -15.62 -18.40
CA GLU A 246 5.88 -15.38 -18.23
C GLU A 246 5.53 -15.05 -16.78
N ASN A 247 4.72 -14.00 -16.59
CA ASN A 247 4.12 -13.70 -15.29
C ASN A 247 2.83 -14.53 -15.12
N PHE A 248 2.96 -15.73 -14.54
CA PHE A 248 1.85 -16.65 -14.37
C PHE A 248 0.71 -16.11 -13.52
N GLU A 249 1.02 -15.28 -12.53
CA GLU A 249 0.02 -14.67 -11.66
C GLU A 249 -0.82 -13.64 -12.44
N PHE A 250 -0.17 -12.80 -13.24
CA PHE A 250 -0.86 -11.88 -14.14
C PHE A 250 -1.86 -12.62 -15.03
N TRP A 251 -1.41 -13.63 -15.78
CA TRP A 251 -2.27 -14.36 -16.73
C TRP A 251 -3.41 -15.11 -16.06
N ARG A 252 -3.16 -15.67 -14.87
CA ARG A 252 -4.23 -16.26 -14.05
C ARG A 252 -5.29 -15.23 -13.69
N ARG A 253 -4.88 -14.10 -13.11
CA ARG A 253 -5.80 -13.02 -12.71
C ARG A 253 -6.55 -12.47 -13.92
N TYR A 254 -5.85 -12.27 -15.04
CA TYR A 254 -6.42 -11.85 -16.31
C TYR A 254 -7.55 -12.77 -16.78
N LEU A 255 -7.29 -14.07 -16.89
CA LEU A 255 -8.28 -15.03 -17.38
C LEU A 255 -9.43 -15.23 -16.38
N GLN A 256 -9.16 -15.15 -15.08
CA GLN A 256 -10.19 -15.16 -14.03
C GLN A 256 -11.10 -13.93 -14.08
N ASP A 257 -10.54 -12.74 -14.37
CA ASP A 257 -11.33 -11.54 -14.67
C ASP A 257 -12.26 -11.81 -15.86
N LYS A 258 -11.77 -12.37 -16.98
CA LYS A 258 -12.63 -12.68 -18.14
C LYS A 258 -13.75 -13.67 -17.84
N ILE A 259 -13.51 -14.67 -16.99
CA ILE A 259 -14.56 -15.60 -16.52
C ILE A 259 -15.61 -14.83 -15.70
N ALA A 260 -15.18 -13.93 -14.81
CA ALA A 260 -16.10 -13.12 -14.01
C ALA A 260 -16.92 -12.15 -14.89
N LEU A 261 -16.29 -11.52 -15.87
CA LEU A 261 -16.96 -10.63 -16.83
C LEU A 261 -17.98 -11.40 -17.68
N TYR A 262 -17.65 -12.59 -18.18
CA TYR A 262 -18.59 -13.43 -18.91
C TYR A 262 -19.81 -13.80 -18.05
N LYS A 263 -19.59 -14.12 -16.77
CA LYS A 263 -20.68 -14.42 -15.84
C LYS A 263 -21.63 -13.24 -15.64
N ALA A 264 -21.11 -12.02 -15.66
CA ALA A 264 -21.90 -10.79 -15.58
C ALA A 264 -22.62 -10.47 -16.91
N HIS A 265 -21.99 -10.77 -18.04
CA HIS A 265 -22.45 -10.43 -19.39
C HIS A 265 -22.50 -11.64 -20.35
N PRO A 266 -23.27 -12.71 -20.04
CA PRO A 266 -23.14 -14.01 -20.70
C PRO A 266 -23.52 -14.01 -22.19
N GLU A 267 -24.45 -13.12 -22.58
CA GLU A 267 -24.91 -13.05 -23.97
C GLU A 267 -24.02 -12.16 -24.84
N TYR A 268 -23.14 -11.35 -24.25
CA TYR A 268 -22.44 -10.27 -24.95
C TYR A 268 -21.49 -10.79 -26.03
N LEU A 269 -20.72 -11.85 -25.73
CA LEU A 269 -19.78 -12.43 -26.69
C LEU A 269 -20.48 -12.96 -27.95
N LEU A 270 -21.69 -13.51 -27.82
CA LEU A 270 -22.43 -14.14 -28.91
C LEU A 270 -23.02 -13.13 -29.91
N VAL A 271 -23.00 -11.83 -29.58
CA VAL A 271 -23.44 -10.76 -30.48
C VAL A 271 -22.41 -10.50 -31.59
N PHE A 272 -21.13 -10.81 -31.34
CA PHE A 272 -20.06 -10.54 -32.30
C PHE A 272 -20.05 -11.55 -33.43
N SER A 273 -19.99 -11.04 -34.67
CA SER A 273 -19.77 -11.86 -35.88
C SER A 273 -18.29 -12.23 -36.08
N HIS A 274 -17.54 -12.43 -34.99
CA HIS A 274 -16.12 -12.78 -35.01
C HIS A 274 -15.90 -14.29 -34.89
N SER A 275 -14.89 -14.83 -35.57
CA SER A 275 -14.62 -16.28 -35.61
C SER A 275 -14.37 -16.88 -34.21
N ARG A 276 -13.73 -16.12 -33.31
CA ARG A 276 -13.40 -16.55 -31.94
C ARG A 276 -14.52 -16.40 -30.93
N ALA A 277 -15.57 -15.65 -31.25
CA ALA A 277 -16.61 -15.29 -30.28
C ALA A 277 -17.30 -16.53 -29.68
N GLY A 278 -17.70 -17.48 -30.53
CA GLY A 278 -18.36 -18.72 -30.09
C GLY A 278 -17.45 -19.65 -29.28
N GLU A 279 -16.17 -19.77 -29.66
CA GLU A 279 -15.19 -20.59 -28.93
C GLU A 279 -14.90 -20.02 -27.54
N LEU A 280 -14.74 -18.69 -27.44
CA LEU A 280 -14.55 -18.00 -26.16
C LEU A 280 -15.79 -18.10 -25.27
N ALA A 281 -16.98 -17.87 -25.82
CA ALA A 281 -18.22 -17.97 -25.06
C ALA A 281 -18.41 -19.38 -24.47
N SER A 282 -18.19 -20.43 -25.26
CA SER A 282 -18.30 -21.82 -24.82
C SER A 282 -17.29 -22.15 -23.71
N ALA A 283 -16.02 -21.76 -23.87
CA ALA A 283 -14.99 -22.02 -22.86
C ALA A 283 -15.24 -21.26 -21.54
N LEU A 284 -15.63 -19.99 -21.62
CA LEU A 284 -15.94 -19.16 -20.45
C LEU A 284 -17.23 -19.62 -19.77
N GLU A 285 -18.24 -20.07 -20.53
CA GLU A 285 -19.46 -20.67 -19.98
C GLU A 285 -19.11 -21.87 -19.11
N TYR A 286 -18.34 -22.82 -19.62
CA TYR A 286 -17.89 -24.00 -18.86
C TYR A 286 -17.17 -23.61 -17.56
N LEU A 287 -16.27 -22.64 -17.62
CA LEU A 287 -15.46 -22.21 -16.47
C LEU A 287 -16.23 -21.34 -15.46
N SER A 288 -17.30 -20.67 -15.90
CA SER A 288 -18.16 -19.85 -15.02
C SER A 288 -19.07 -20.69 -14.13
N LEU A 289 -19.25 -21.98 -14.45
CA LEU A 289 -20.10 -22.89 -13.70
C LEU A 289 -19.54 -23.11 -12.28
N PRO A 290 -20.41 -23.27 -11.27
CA PRO A 290 -19.97 -23.58 -9.91
C PRO A 290 -19.08 -24.83 -9.86
N ALA A 291 -17.99 -24.73 -9.10
CA ALA A 291 -17.08 -25.83 -8.82
C ALA A 291 -17.78 -26.93 -7.99
N ILE A 292 -18.18 -28.04 -8.61
CA ILE A 292 -18.84 -29.16 -7.94
C ILE A 292 -17.99 -30.44 -8.00
N GLY A 293 -17.73 -31.02 -6.83
CA GLY A 293 -16.99 -32.27 -6.65
C GLY A 293 -15.59 -32.06 -6.08
N THR A 294 -14.89 -33.16 -5.84
CA THR A 294 -13.49 -33.15 -5.41
C THR A 294 -12.56 -32.64 -6.53
N PRO A 295 -11.33 -32.19 -6.21
CA PRO A 295 -10.37 -31.78 -7.23
C PRO A 295 -10.12 -32.85 -8.32
N SER A 296 -10.04 -34.14 -7.93
CA SER A 296 -9.86 -35.26 -8.88
C SER A 296 -11.08 -35.45 -9.79
N GLU A 297 -12.30 -35.34 -9.25
CA GLU A 297 -13.53 -35.41 -10.05
C GLU A 297 -13.62 -34.25 -11.05
N ARG A 298 -13.25 -33.05 -10.61
CA ARG A 298 -13.20 -31.85 -11.48
C ARG A 298 -12.12 -31.98 -12.55
N ALA A 299 -10.96 -32.54 -12.22
CA ALA A 299 -9.90 -32.82 -13.18
C ALA A 299 -10.33 -33.84 -14.23
N ALA A 300 -11.02 -34.91 -13.84
CA ALA A 300 -11.57 -35.90 -14.77
C ALA A 300 -12.63 -35.29 -15.70
N LYS A 301 -13.52 -34.44 -15.18
CA LYS A 301 -14.50 -33.69 -15.99
C LYS A 301 -13.80 -32.75 -16.98
N LEU A 302 -12.80 -31.99 -16.51
CA LEU A 302 -12.00 -31.10 -17.35
C LEU A 302 -11.25 -31.87 -18.45
N ALA A 303 -10.67 -33.03 -18.14
CA ALA A 303 -10.03 -33.90 -19.13
C ALA A 303 -11.00 -34.39 -20.21
N ALA A 304 -12.21 -34.78 -19.81
CA ALA A 304 -13.27 -35.16 -20.74
C ALA A 304 -13.68 -33.96 -21.62
N GLN A 305 -13.86 -32.78 -21.02
CA GLN A 305 -14.23 -31.57 -21.75
C GLN A 305 -13.15 -31.11 -22.73
N LEU A 306 -11.87 -31.16 -22.35
CA LEU A 306 -10.74 -30.85 -23.25
C LEU A 306 -10.71 -31.74 -24.50
N SER A 307 -11.26 -32.96 -24.41
CA SER A 307 -11.35 -33.88 -25.55
C SER A 307 -12.48 -33.50 -26.52
N THR A 308 -13.56 -32.89 -26.02
CA THR A 308 -14.70 -32.44 -26.83
C THR A 308 -14.55 -31.01 -27.30
N GLU A 309 -13.87 -30.17 -26.51
CA GLU A 309 -13.65 -28.75 -26.73
C GLU A 309 -12.16 -28.42 -26.55
N PRO A 310 -11.33 -28.66 -27.58
CA PRO A 310 -9.89 -28.43 -27.52
C PRO A 310 -9.48 -27.01 -27.15
N PHE A 311 -10.31 -26.02 -27.50
CA PHE A 311 -10.05 -24.60 -27.26
C PHE A 311 -9.94 -24.23 -25.78
N LEU A 312 -10.58 -25.00 -24.89
CA LEU A 312 -10.56 -24.79 -23.44
C LEU A 312 -9.14 -24.85 -22.84
N VAL A 313 -8.18 -25.46 -23.55
CA VAL A 313 -6.77 -25.52 -23.13
C VAL A 313 -6.19 -24.13 -22.83
N ASN A 314 -6.62 -23.09 -23.57
CA ASN A 314 -6.15 -21.72 -23.41
C ASN A 314 -6.49 -21.06 -22.07
N PHE A 315 -7.38 -21.69 -21.30
CA PHE A 315 -7.86 -21.17 -20.02
C PHE A 315 -7.38 -22.01 -18.82
N LEU A 316 -6.50 -22.99 -19.04
CA LEU A 316 -5.93 -23.76 -17.94
C LEU A 316 -5.29 -22.90 -16.85
N PRO A 317 -4.60 -21.76 -17.12
CA PRO A 317 -4.06 -20.93 -16.04
C PRO A 317 -5.10 -20.36 -15.07
N ALA A 318 -6.37 -20.23 -15.49
CA ALA A 318 -7.46 -19.76 -14.64
C ALA A 318 -8.00 -20.83 -13.68
N VAL A 319 -7.71 -22.10 -13.95
CA VAL A 319 -8.20 -23.24 -13.17
C VAL A 319 -7.46 -23.32 -11.83
N GLU A 320 -8.16 -23.74 -10.78
CA GLU A 320 -7.57 -23.94 -9.46
C GLU A 320 -6.37 -24.90 -9.49
N ASN A 321 -5.32 -24.55 -8.75
CA ASN A 321 -4.06 -25.30 -8.68
C ASN A 321 -4.27 -26.78 -8.33
N ARG A 322 -5.17 -27.09 -7.38
CA ARG A 322 -5.49 -28.47 -7.00
C ARG A 322 -6.01 -29.29 -8.18
N VAL A 323 -6.86 -28.72 -9.01
CA VAL A 323 -7.45 -29.39 -10.17
C VAL A 323 -6.41 -29.58 -11.25
N LEU A 324 -5.56 -28.58 -11.48
CA LEU A 324 -4.45 -28.68 -12.43
C LEU A 324 -3.47 -29.78 -12.06
N VAL A 325 -3.04 -29.85 -10.79
CA VAL A 325 -2.13 -30.92 -10.32
C VAL A 325 -2.76 -32.30 -10.56
N GLU A 326 -4.04 -32.49 -10.26
CA GLU A 326 -4.76 -33.76 -10.54
C GLU A 326 -4.84 -34.07 -12.05
N LEU A 327 -5.09 -33.06 -12.88
CA LEU A 327 -5.20 -33.20 -14.34
C LEU A 327 -3.89 -33.72 -14.95
N PHE A 328 -2.75 -33.16 -14.53
CA PHE A 328 -1.44 -33.49 -15.08
C PHE A 328 -0.87 -34.79 -14.51
N THR A 329 -1.10 -35.07 -13.23
CA THR A 329 -0.69 -36.34 -12.60
C THR A 329 -1.47 -37.53 -13.16
N GLY A 330 -2.74 -37.33 -13.55
CA GLY A 330 -3.56 -38.32 -14.25
C GLY A 330 -3.10 -38.65 -15.68
N GLY A 331 -2.05 -37.99 -16.21
CA GLY A 331 -1.51 -38.27 -17.53
C GLY A 331 -2.38 -37.78 -18.69
N THR A 332 -3.23 -36.78 -18.45
CA THR A 332 -4.15 -36.22 -19.46
C THR A 332 -3.36 -35.72 -20.68
N LYS A 333 -3.73 -36.20 -21.88
CA LYS A 333 -3.20 -35.67 -23.13
C LYS A 333 -3.88 -34.36 -23.46
N LEU A 334 -3.12 -33.27 -23.47
CA LEU A 334 -3.64 -31.97 -23.86
C LEU A 334 -3.79 -31.87 -25.38
N PRO A 335 -4.74 -31.06 -25.86
CA PRO A 335 -4.85 -30.71 -27.27
C PRO A 335 -3.54 -30.12 -27.83
N THR A 336 -3.26 -30.42 -29.09
CA THR A 336 -2.08 -29.90 -29.82
C THR A 336 -2.48 -28.73 -30.71
N GLY A 337 -1.68 -27.66 -30.71
CA GLY A 337 -1.91 -26.46 -31.54
C GLY A 337 -1.30 -25.22 -30.89
N LYS A 338 -1.46 -24.06 -31.52
CA LYS A 338 -1.12 -22.79 -30.88
C LYS A 338 -2.06 -22.57 -29.71
N THR A 339 -1.51 -22.32 -28.53
CA THR A 339 -2.27 -21.92 -27.35
C THR A 339 -1.90 -20.50 -26.96
N LEU A 340 -2.67 -19.90 -26.05
CA LEU A 340 -2.29 -18.65 -25.39
C LEU A 340 -0.84 -18.79 -24.89
N GLN A 341 0.02 -17.82 -25.20
CA GLN A 341 1.48 -17.93 -24.99
C GLN A 341 1.81 -18.34 -23.55
N ALA A 342 1.18 -17.65 -22.59
CA ALA A 342 1.29 -17.98 -21.18
C ALA A 342 0.76 -19.37 -20.82
N THR A 343 -0.29 -19.86 -21.50
CA THR A 343 -0.76 -21.24 -21.30
C THR A 343 0.30 -22.23 -21.76
N ALA A 344 0.98 -21.99 -22.87
CA ALA A 344 2.00 -22.89 -23.39
C ALA A 344 3.15 -23.02 -22.38
N THR A 345 3.69 -21.90 -21.91
CA THR A 345 4.73 -21.87 -20.88
C THR A 345 4.24 -22.44 -19.55
N PHE A 346 3.04 -22.05 -19.10
CA PHE A 346 2.47 -22.50 -17.83
C PHE A 346 2.26 -24.01 -17.81
N VAL A 347 1.76 -24.59 -18.91
CA VAL A 347 1.57 -26.04 -19.06
C VAL A 347 2.91 -26.78 -19.04
N GLU A 348 3.94 -26.27 -19.72
CA GLU A 348 5.28 -26.86 -19.68
C GLU A 348 5.86 -26.86 -18.27
N ARG A 349 5.78 -25.73 -17.57
CA ARG A 349 6.23 -25.61 -16.17
C ARG A 349 5.40 -26.47 -15.23
N LEU A 350 4.07 -26.51 -15.37
CA LEU A 350 3.20 -27.37 -14.56
C LEU A 350 3.49 -28.86 -14.72
N LYS A 351 3.83 -29.34 -15.92
CA LYS A 351 4.23 -30.75 -16.10
C LYS A 351 5.46 -31.09 -15.27
N VAL A 352 6.41 -30.16 -15.18
CA VAL A 352 7.62 -30.32 -14.35
C VAL A 352 7.25 -30.19 -12.87
N PHE A 353 6.64 -29.08 -12.48
CA PHE A 353 6.39 -28.73 -11.08
C PHE A 353 5.33 -29.60 -10.41
N GLY A 354 4.29 -30.04 -11.11
CA GLY A 354 3.28 -30.93 -10.53
C GLY A 354 3.90 -32.22 -9.99
N SER A 355 4.79 -32.84 -10.77
CA SER A 355 5.50 -34.05 -10.33
C SER A 355 6.46 -33.79 -9.16
N LYS A 356 7.11 -32.61 -9.14
CA LYS A 356 8.04 -32.20 -8.09
C LYS A 356 7.32 -31.85 -6.78
N VAL A 357 6.18 -31.16 -6.85
CA VAL A 357 5.29 -30.91 -5.70
C VAL A 357 4.84 -32.23 -5.10
N ASP A 358 4.37 -33.18 -5.91
CA ASP A 358 3.99 -34.49 -5.40
C ASP A 358 5.17 -35.28 -4.82
N SER A 359 6.38 -35.17 -5.41
CA SER A 359 7.61 -35.76 -4.84
C SER A 359 7.91 -35.21 -3.44
N VAL A 360 7.91 -33.88 -3.29
CA VAL A 360 8.15 -33.18 -2.03
C VAL A 360 7.10 -33.58 -0.98
N LEU A 361 5.81 -33.58 -1.35
CA LEU A 361 4.73 -33.94 -0.44
C LEU A 361 4.74 -35.42 -0.08
N ALA A 362 5.06 -36.31 -1.02
CA ALA A 362 5.17 -37.75 -0.76
C ALA A 362 6.34 -38.05 0.18
N ALA A 363 7.50 -37.42 -0.02
CA ALA A 363 8.62 -37.49 0.91
C ALA A 363 8.23 -36.90 2.28
N GLY A 364 7.53 -35.76 2.30
CA GLY A 364 6.98 -35.13 3.50
C GLY A 364 6.04 -36.02 4.32
N ARG A 365 5.28 -36.90 3.67
CA ARG A 365 4.43 -37.90 4.35
C ARG A 365 5.23 -39.01 5.03
N VAL A 366 6.43 -39.32 4.53
CA VAL A 366 7.36 -40.23 5.20
C VAL A 366 7.96 -39.53 6.40
N SER A 367 8.55 -38.35 6.19
CA SER A 367 8.96 -37.44 7.25
C SER A 367 9.09 -36.00 6.74
N SER A 368 8.87 -35.02 7.62
CA SER A 368 9.03 -33.60 7.29
C SER A 368 10.43 -33.26 6.77
N ASN A 369 11.47 -33.93 7.29
CA ASN A 369 12.85 -33.71 6.90
C ASN A 369 13.14 -34.24 5.48
N ASP A 370 12.60 -35.41 5.13
CA ASP A 370 12.76 -35.96 3.77
C ASP A 370 12.09 -35.03 2.74
N GLY A 371 10.90 -34.53 3.04
CA GLY A 371 10.22 -33.53 2.21
C GLY A 371 11.01 -32.22 2.09
N SER A 372 11.57 -31.74 3.20
CA SER A 372 12.42 -30.54 3.21
C SER A 372 13.70 -30.71 2.41
N SER A 373 14.38 -31.85 2.49
CA SER A 373 15.59 -32.12 1.69
C SER A 373 15.27 -32.19 0.19
N GLU A 374 14.12 -32.76 -0.17
CA GLU A 374 13.67 -32.80 -1.56
C GLU A 374 13.30 -31.40 -2.07
N LEU A 375 12.68 -30.57 -1.22
CA LEU A 375 12.38 -29.16 -1.50
C LEU A 375 13.66 -28.34 -1.70
N GLU A 376 14.64 -28.50 -0.81
CA GLU A 376 15.94 -27.82 -0.91
C GLU A 376 16.71 -28.21 -2.17
N ARG A 377 16.70 -29.50 -2.52
CA ARG A 377 17.29 -30.00 -3.76
C ARG A 377 16.65 -29.35 -4.98
N PHE A 378 15.32 -29.22 -4.99
CA PHE A 378 14.60 -28.54 -6.06
C PHE A 378 14.96 -27.06 -6.16
N ILE A 379 14.97 -26.33 -5.04
CA ILE A 379 15.37 -24.91 -5.01
C ILE A 379 16.79 -24.74 -5.56
N SER A 380 17.72 -25.62 -5.17
CA SER A 380 19.11 -25.60 -5.65
C SER A 380 19.25 -25.92 -7.14
N GLU A 381 18.35 -26.74 -7.70
CA GLU A 381 18.32 -27.08 -9.12
C GLU A 381 17.82 -25.93 -9.99
N ILE A 382 16.88 -25.14 -9.49
CA ILE A 382 16.28 -24.03 -10.22
C ILE A 382 17.10 -22.74 -10.08
N GLY A 383 17.61 -22.45 -8.89
CA GLY A 383 18.27 -21.19 -8.58
C GLY A 383 17.32 -20.13 -8.01
N PHE A 384 17.87 -19.18 -7.27
CA PHE A 384 17.11 -18.10 -6.61
C PHE A 384 16.72 -16.96 -7.57
N ASP A 385 17.37 -16.88 -8.73
CA ASP A 385 17.13 -15.90 -9.79
C ASP A 385 15.85 -16.19 -10.58
N GLN A 386 15.33 -17.42 -10.51
CA GLN A 386 14.11 -17.83 -11.22
C GLN A 386 12.85 -17.55 -10.38
N GLU A 387 12.62 -16.28 -10.04
CA GLU A 387 11.56 -15.88 -9.10
C GLU A 387 10.16 -16.36 -9.49
N ASN A 388 9.77 -16.20 -10.75
CA ASN A 388 8.42 -16.58 -11.21
C ASN A 388 8.17 -18.10 -11.08
N ASP A 389 9.20 -18.91 -11.32
CA ASP A 389 9.14 -20.36 -11.16
C ASP A 389 9.07 -20.75 -9.68
N LEU A 390 9.83 -20.09 -8.81
CA LEU A 390 9.76 -20.31 -7.37
C LEU A 390 8.39 -19.89 -6.81
N LYS A 391 7.87 -18.71 -7.18
CA LYS A 391 6.54 -18.22 -6.80
C LYS A 391 5.47 -19.23 -7.19
N LEU A 392 5.46 -19.67 -8.45
CA LEU A 392 4.54 -20.69 -8.95
C LEU A 392 4.65 -22.00 -8.17
N PHE A 393 5.87 -22.50 -7.93
CA PHE A 393 6.07 -23.76 -7.21
C PHE A 393 5.53 -23.68 -5.78
N PHE A 394 5.84 -22.62 -5.03
CA PHE A 394 5.35 -22.44 -3.66
C PHE A 394 3.84 -22.25 -3.60
N ASP A 395 3.25 -21.54 -4.58
CA ASP A 395 1.79 -21.42 -4.69
C ASP A 395 1.12 -22.77 -4.96
N LEU A 396 1.68 -23.60 -5.84
CA LEU A 396 1.20 -24.96 -6.09
C LEU A 396 1.31 -25.85 -4.85
N LEU A 397 2.45 -25.80 -4.15
CA LEU A 397 2.71 -26.56 -2.94
C LEU A 397 1.71 -26.19 -1.83
N ARG A 398 1.55 -24.89 -1.57
CA ARG A 398 0.59 -24.33 -0.61
C ARG A 398 -0.84 -24.75 -0.93
N ASP A 399 -1.25 -24.52 -2.17
CA ASP A 399 -2.62 -24.77 -2.58
C ASP A 399 -2.93 -26.26 -2.54
N ARG A 400 -1.98 -27.14 -2.88
CA ARG A 400 -2.15 -28.59 -2.80
C ARG A 400 -2.50 -29.05 -1.39
N ASP A 401 -1.69 -28.67 -0.40
CA ASP A 401 -1.91 -28.96 1.01
C ASP A 401 -1.11 -27.97 1.87
N LEU A 402 -1.78 -26.96 2.42
CA LEU A 402 -1.14 -25.92 3.23
C LEU A 402 -0.42 -26.49 4.47
N ALA A 403 -1.03 -27.50 5.12
CA ALA A 403 -0.45 -28.07 6.32
C ALA A 403 0.83 -28.86 6.00
N ALA A 404 0.80 -29.66 4.93
CA ALA A 404 1.97 -30.38 4.46
C ALA A 404 3.05 -29.44 3.88
N SER A 405 2.65 -28.40 3.13
CA SER A 405 3.55 -27.35 2.64
C SER A 405 4.33 -26.72 3.79
N LYS A 406 3.64 -26.29 4.85
CA LYS A 406 4.30 -25.79 6.05
C LYS A 406 5.23 -26.82 6.67
N ALA A 407 4.79 -28.07 6.80
CA ALA A 407 5.59 -29.13 7.42
C ALA A 407 6.90 -29.43 6.67
N VAL A 408 6.95 -29.23 5.35
CA VAL A 408 8.18 -29.41 4.55
C VAL A 408 8.99 -28.12 4.38
N THR A 409 8.38 -26.94 4.48
CA THR A 409 9.10 -25.65 4.43
C THR A 409 9.79 -25.33 5.75
N LEU A 410 9.16 -25.63 6.89
CA LEU A 410 9.71 -25.31 8.22
C LEU A 410 11.09 -25.93 8.50
N PRO A 411 11.40 -27.19 8.10
CA PRO A 411 12.71 -27.79 8.34
C PRO A 411 13.80 -27.31 7.38
N LEU A 412 13.51 -26.49 6.37
CA LEU A 412 14.52 -25.97 5.45
C LEU A 412 15.65 -25.27 6.22
N PRO A 413 16.91 -25.37 5.78
CA PRO A 413 17.99 -24.64 6.42
C PRO A 413 17.73 -23.13 6.46
N ASP A 414 18.09 -22.49 7.56
CA ASP A 414 17.86 -21.07 7.80
C ASP A 414 18.47 -20.19 6.69
N ALA A 415 19.66 -20.58 6.19
CA ALA A 415 20.31 -19.91 5.06
C ALA A 415 19.46 -19.96 3.79
N THR A 416 18.83 -21.11 3.51
CA THR A 416 17.93 -21.28 2.36
C THR A 416 16.69 -20.41 2.49
N VAL A 417 16.08 -20.35 3.68
CA VAL A 417 14.92 -19.46 3.94
C VAL A 417 15.30 -17.98 3.79
N ARG A 418 16.48 -17.57 4.26
CA ARG A 418 16.97 -16.19 4.10
C ARG A 418 17.17 -15.83 2.63
N SER A 419 17.75 -16.71 1.82
CA SER A 419 17.87 -16.46 0.37
C SER A 419 16.52 -16.41 -0.35
N LEU A 420 15.54 -17.20 0.10
CA LEU A 420 14.18 -17.17 -0.45
C LEU A 420 13.41 -15.88 -0.15
N MET A 421 13.83 -15.07 0.84
CA MET A 421 13.14 -13.82 1.16
C MET A 421 13.14 -12.84 0.00
N ALA A 422 14.20 -12.77 -0.79
CA ALA A 422 14.24 -11.93 -1.99
C ALA A 422 13.33 -12.47 -3.11
N SER A 423 13.27 -13.80 -3.28
CA SER A 423 12.55 -14.40 -4.41
C SER A 423 11.05 -14.60 -4.16
N VAL A 424 10.65 -14.96 -2.93
CA VAL A 424 9.29 -15.38 -2.57
C VAL A 424 8.82 -14.87 -1.18
N PRO A 425 8.99 -13.57 -0.88
CA PRO A 425 8.69 -13.03 0.46
C PRO A 425 7.22 -13.21 0.86
N PHE A 426 6.31 -13.10 -0.10
CA PHE A 426 4.87 -13.31 0.10
C PHE A 426 4.56 -14.76 0.45
N GLN A 427 5.04 -15.72 -0.34
CA GLN A 427 4.72 -17.13 -0.14
C GLN A 427 5.26 -17.64 1.20
N LEU A 428 6.46 -17.21 1.62
CA LEU A 428 7.00 -17.56 2.93
C LEU A 428 6.10 -17.06 4.07
N ARG A 429 5.61 -15.82 3.99
CA ARG A 429 4.72 -15.23 5.00
C ARG A 429 3.31 -15.84 5.03
N VAL A 430 2.86 -16.41 3.91
CA VAL A 430 1.59 -17.15 3.86
C VAL A 430 1.73 -18.58 4.39
N ILE A 431 2.90 -19.21 4.24
CA ILE A 431 3.15 -20.60 4.65
C ILE A 431 3.61 -20.71 6.11
N LEU A 432 4.51 -19.83 6.55
CA LEU A 432 5.11 -19.84 7.88
C LEU A 432 4.40 -18.86 8.82
N ARG A 433 4.34 -19.20 10.11
CA ARG A 433 3.87 -18.26 11.14
C ARG A 433 4.94 -17.20 11.44
N PRO A 434 4.55 -16.04 11.99
CA PRO A 434 5.50 -15.01 12.38
C PRO A 434 6.67 -15.51 13.22
N GLU A 435 6.42 -16.29 14.27
CA GLU A 435 7.48 -16.79 15.15
C GLU A 435 8.45 -17.73 14.44
N GLU A 436 7.93 -18.51 13.49
CA GLU A 436 8.70 -19.48 12.72
C GLU A 436 9.61 -18.77 11.71
N LEU A 437 9.08 -17.79 10.98
CA LEU A 437 9.88 -17.03 10.03
C LEU A 437 10.93 -16.18 10.75
N LEU A 438 10.55 -15.43 11.79
CA LEU A 438 11.51 -14.60 12.53
C LEU A 438 12.66 -15.42 13.14
N PHE A 439 12.37 -16.63 13.63
CA PHE A 439 13.41 -17.57 14.06
C PHE A 439 14.38 -17.92 12.92
N LYS A 440 13.86 -18.28 11.74
CA LYS A 440 14.66 -18.61 10.55
C LYS A 440 15.53 -17.44 10.06
N LEU A 441 15.01 -16.22 10.16
CA LEU A 441 15.76 -15.02 9.84
C LEU A 441 16.85 -14.69 10.87
N GLY A 442 16.86 -15.35 12.03
CA GLY A 442 17.82 -15.10 13.10
C GLY A 442 17.44 -13.93 14.02
N ILE A 443 16.22 -13.38 13.87
CA ILE A 443 15.73 -12.23 14.65
C ILE A 443 15.62 -12.57 16.14
N THR A 444 15.37 -13.83 16.49
CA THR A 444 15.32 -14.30 17.88
C THR A 444 16.70 -14.69 18.44
N SER A 445 17.79 -14.44 17.71
CA SER A 445 19.15 -14.76 18.16
C SER A 445 19.59 -13.85 19.32
N ASN A 446 20.41 -14.38 20.22
CA ASN A 446 21.09 -13.54 21.22
C ASN A 446 22.32 -12.83 20.62
N ASP A 447 22.80 -13.27 19.46
CA ASP A 447 23.86 -12.60 18.70
C ASP A 447 23.27 -11.36 17.99
N SER A 448 23.78 -10.19 18.36
CA SER A 448 23.30 -8.90 17.85
C SER A 448 23.49 -8.74 16.34
N ASP A 449 24.58 -9.26 15.76
CA ASP A 449 24.85 -9.12 14.33
C ASP A 449 23.88 -9.99 13.52
N VAL A 450 23.59 -11.19 14.01
CA VAL A 450 22.60 -12.10 13.42
C VAL A 450 21.19 -11.51 13.50
N MET A 451 20.82 -10.93 14.65
CA MET A 451 19.53 -10.29 14.84
C MET A 451 19.38 -9.06 13.92
N ARG A 452 20.39 -8.19 13.84
CA ARG A 452 20.41 -7.01 12.95
C ARG A 452 20.18 -7.41 11.50
N ALA A 453 20.96 -8.37 10.99
CA ALA A 453 20.83 -8.86 9.62
C ALA A 453 19.46 -9.47 9.34
N GLY A 454 18.88 -10.17 10.32
CA GLY A 454 17.54 -10.73 10.23
C GLY A 454 16.45 -9.66 10.14
N ILE A 455 16.55 -8.59 10.94
CA ILE A 455 15.60 -7.47 10.92
C ILE A 455 15.69 -6.73 9.59
N GLN A 456 16.92 -6.40 9.13
CA GLN A 456 17.15 -5.78 7.82
C GLN A 456 16.43 -6.55 6.72
N LEU A 457 16.66 -7.87 6.65
CA LEU A 457 16.05 -8.72 5.63
C LEU A 457 14.52 -8.77 5.70
N LEU A 458 13.93 -8.70 6.90
CA LEU A 458 12.47 -8.67 7.05
C LEU A 458 11.86 -7.35 6.51
N ILE A 459 12.57 -6.23 6.71
CA ILE A 459 12.11 -4.90 6.31
C ILE A 459 12.35 -4.63 4.82
N ASP A 460 13.52 -5.01 4.31
CA ASP A 460 13.90 -4.77 2.91
C ASP A 460 13.15 -5.65 1.91
N GLU A 461 12.68 -6.83 2.35
CA GLU A 461 11.97 -7.79 1.50
C GLU A 461 10.49 -7.93 1.93
N PRO A 462 9.66 -6.88 1.76
CA PRO A 462 8.24 -6.93 2.11
C PRO A 462 7.48 -7.88 1.18
N SER A 463 6.31 -8.34 1.62
CA SER A 463 5.48 -9.23 0.81
C SER A 463 4.84 -8.57 -0.42
N GLY A 464 4.92 -7.25 -0.54
CA GLY A 464 4.09 -6.48 -1.48
C GLY A 464 2.68 -6.18 -0.95
N ASN A 465 2.35 -6.61 0.28
CA ASN A 465 1.05 -6.41 0.89
C ASN A 465 1.16 -6.18 2.41
N PHE A 466 0.96 -4.94 2.85
CA PHE A 466 1.03 -4.56 4.26
C PHE A 466 0.18 -5.45 5.19
N ARG A 467 -0.99 -5.93 4.74
CA ARG A 467 -1.86 -6.82 5.55
C ARG A 467 -1.24 -8.19 5.82
N VAL A 468 -0.35 -8.64 4.93
CA VAL A 468 0.42 -9.88 5.09
C VAL A 468 1.66 -9.63 5.94
N ASP A 469 2.27 -8.44 5.84
CA ASP A 469 3.48 -8.08 6.59
C ASP A 469 3.20 -7.71 8.06
N GLU A 470 2.05 -7.09 8.35
CA GLU A 470 1.69 -6.57 9.68
C GLU A 470 1.86 -7.59 10.82
N PRO A 471 1.40 -8.86 10.74
CA PRO A 471 1.62 -9.84 11.80
C PRO A 471 3.10 -10.16 12.09
N PHE A 472 3.97 -10.02 11.09
CA PHE A 472 5.41 -10.24 11.23
C PHE A 472 6.09 -9.04 11.91
N LEU A 473 5.64 -7.82 11.61
CA LEU A 473 6.05 -6.61 12.31
C LEU A 473 5.60 -6.64 13.78
N GLU A 474 4.37 -7.05 14.07
CA GLU A 474 3.88 -7.21 15.44
C GLU A 474 4.74 -8.19 16.24
N GLN A 475 5.11 -9.32 15.64
CA GLN A 475 5.97 -10.30 16.29
C GLN A 475 7.41 -9.79 16.44
N LEU A 476 7.93 -9.03 15.48
CA LEU A 476 9.22 -8.35 15.58
C LEU A 476 9.23 -7.41 16.80
N TYR A 477 8.18 -6.60 16.96
CA TYR A 477 8.06 -5.70 18.10
C TYR A 477 8.08 -6.44 19.44
N ARG A 478 7.41 -7.60 19.54
CA ARG A 478 7.44 -8.44 20.74
C ARG A 478 8.84 -8.97 21.05
N VAL A 479 9.57 -9.46 20.05
CA VAL A 479 10.94 -9.97 20.23
C VAL A 479 11.88 -8.85 20.71
N VAL A 480 11.78 -7.67 20.11
CA VAL A 480 12.55 -6.49 20.53
C VAL A 480 12.16 -6.05 21.94
N ALA A 481 10.87 -6.06 22.28
CA ALA A 481 10.39 -5.73 23.62
C ALA A 481 10.94 -6.69 24.69
N GLU A 482 10.94 -8.00 24.43
CA GLU A 482 11.51 -9.01 25.32
C GLU A 482 13.03 -8.84 25.51
N ARG A 483 13.75 -8.37 24.48
CA ARG A 483 15.16 -8.03 24.59
C ARG A 483 15.36 -6.75 25.39
N ALA A 484 14.59 -5.70 25.11
CA ALA A 484 14.63 -4.43 25.85
C ALA A 484 14.36 -4.63 27.34
N GLY A 485 13.45 -5.55 27.72
CA GLY A 485 13.21 -5.89 29.12
C GLY A 485 14.41 -6.53 29.85
N ARG A 486 15.38 -7.11 29.11
CA ARG A 486 16.59 -7.74 29.65
C ARG A 486 17.81 -6.84 29.56
N ASP A 487 17.95 -6.12 28.46
CA ASP A 487 19.08 -5.25 28.14
C ASP A 487 18.60 -4.01 27.35
N PRO A 488 18.03 -2.99 28.03
CA PRO A 488 17.49 -1.82 27.36
C PRO A 488 18.55 -1.06 26.54
N ALA A 489 19.72 -0.81 27.13
CA ALA A 489 20.79 -0.03 26.51
C ALA A 489 21.40 -0.75 25.30
N GLY A 490 21.71 -2.05 25.43
CA GLY A 490 22.21 -2.84 24.30
C GLY A 490 21.17 -3.04 23.21
N THR A 491 19.87 -3.06 23.55
CA THR A 491 18.79 -3.08 22.56
C THR A 491 18.70 -1.75 21.82
N ALA A 492 18.75 -0.61 22.51
CA ALA A 492 18.74 0.70 21.89
C ALA A 492 19.92 0.88 20.91
N GLN A 493 21.13 0.47 21.33
CA GLN A 493 22.32 0.50 20.46
C GLN A 493 22.17 -0.39 19.21
N LEU A 494 21.55 -1.57 19.35
CA LEU A 494 21.28 -2.44 18.20
C LEU A 494 20.35 -1.75 17.20
N LEU A 495 19.28 -1.10 17.69
CA LEU A 495 18.30 -0.44 16.84
C LEU A 495 18.86 0.80 16.13
N LEU A 496 19.86 1.49 16.67
CA LEU A 496 20.52 2.61 15.98
C LEU A 496 21.10 2.23 14.61
N GLU A 497 21.54 0.99 14.47
CA GLU A 497 22.20 0.47 13.27
C GLU A 497 21.29 -0.47 12.46
N THR A 498 19.98 -0.47 12.75
CA THR A 498 19.01 -1.38 12.14
C THR A 498 17.81 -0.61 11.62
N PRO A 499 17.32 -0.84 10.39
CA PRO A 499 16.05 -0.28 9.94
C PRO A 499 14.94 -0.88 10.81
N PHE A 500 14.33 -0.03 11.62
CA PHE A 500 13.33 -0.47 12.58
C PHE A 500 12.14 0.49 12.58
N PRO A 501 10.92 0.01 12.28
CA PRO A 501 9.71 0.84 12.32
C PRO A 501 9.34 1.29 13.74
N LEU A 502 10.02 2.33 14.23
CA LEU A 502 9.98 2.78 15.61
C LEU A 502 8.60 3.25 16.06
N GLU A 503 7.84 3.93 15.19
CA GLU A 503 6.44 4.31 15.49
C GLU A 503 5.58 3.08 15.83
N GLY A 504 5.66 2.03 15.01
CA GLY A 504 4.89 0.80 15.22
C GLY A 504 5.24 0.13 16.54
N PHE A 505 6.54 0.10 16.90
CA PHE A 505 7.00 -0.41 18.18
C PHE A 505 6.48 0.41 19.37
N ILE A 506 6.50 1.74 19.29
CA ILE A 506 6.00 2.63 20.36
C ILE A 506 4.51 2.36 20.63
N LEU A 507 3.73 2.22 19.57
CA LEU A 507 2.29 1.96 19.66
C LEU A 507 2.00 0.55 20.17
N ALA A 508 2.74 -0.46 19.71
CA ALA A 508 2.49 -1.85 20.06
C ALA A 508 3.08 -2.27 21.42
N GLN A 509 4.17 -1.63 21.87
CA GLN A 509 4.97 -2.03 23.04
C GLN A 509 5.32 -0.82 23.95
N PRO A 510 4.32 -0.13 24.54
CA PRO A 510 4.54 1.11 25.30
C PRO A 510 5.41 0.93 26.55
N GLU A 511 5.31 -0.21 27.25
CA GLU A 511 6.14 -0.49 28.44
C GLU A 511 7.61 -0.67 28.06
N ALA A 512 7.89 -1.49 27.04
CA ALA A 512 9.25 -1.71 26.56
C ALA A 512 9.86 -0.45 25.96
N THR A 513 9.05 0.38 25.29
CA THR A 513 9.43 1.71 24.81
C THR A 513 9.93 2.58 25.96
N THR A 514 9.21 2.62 27.08
CA THR A 514 9.63 3.39 28.25
C THR A 514 10.99 2.92 28.77
N LEU A 515 11.24 1.61 28.83
CA LEU A 515 12.53 1.05 29.23
C LEU A 515 13.66 1.41 28.27
N LEU A 516 13.38 1.32 26.96
CA LEU A 516 14.34 1.59 25.90
C LEU A 516 14.83 3.03 25.93
N PHE A 517 13.90 3.99 26.07
CA PHE A 517 14.21 5.43 26.10
C PHE A 517 14.66 5.95 27.47
N ALA A 518 14.47 5.20 28.56
CA ALA A 518 14.94 5.58 29.89
C ALA A 518 16.44 5.30 30.12
N GLY A 519 17.11 4.65 29.15
CA GLY A 519 18.52 4.30 29.21
C GLY A 519 19.44 5.50 28.93
N ASP A 520 20.26 5.36 27.90
CA ASP A 520 21.18 6.41 27.46
C ASP A 520 20.43 7.48 26.65
N VAL A 521 20.55 8.74 27.09
CA VAL A 521 19.85 9.86 26.49
C VAL A 521 20.41 10.21 25.11
N ASP A 522 21.72 10.10 24.90
CA ASP A 522 22.34 10.41 23.61
C ASP A 522 21.89 9.39 22.57
N VAL A 523 21.91 8.10 22.94
CA VAL A 523 21.38 7.00 22.10
C VAL A 523 19.89 7.20 21.80
N SER A 524 19.12 7.64 22.79
CA SER A 524 17.68 7.90 22.62
C SER A 524 17.40 9.03 21.63
N LEU A 525 18.16 10.13 21.73
CA LEU A 525 18.04 11.26 20.81
C LEU A 525 18.46 10.87 19.40
N GLU A 526 19.55 10.12 19.27
CA GLU A 526 20.04 9.62 17.98
C GLU A 526 19.03 8.66 17.34
N LEU A 527 18.39 7.78 18.12
CA LEU A 527 17.37 6.86 17.61
C LEU A 527 16.14 7.61 17.08
N ILE A 528 15.77 8.71 17.72
CA ILE A 528 14.67 9.57 17.28
C ILE A 528 15.09 10.43 16.08
N GLN A 529 16.33 10.88 16.00
CA GLN A 529 16.83 11.65 14.85
C GLN A 529 16.99 10.80 13.60
N ASN A 530 17.44 9.55 13.77
CA ASN A 530 17.68 8.60 12.69
C ASN A 530 16.42 7.81 12.31
N SER A 531 15.28 8.07 12.95
CA SER A 531 14.00 7.49 12.53
C SER A 531 13.68 7.92 11.10
N ASP A 532 13.08 7.04 10.31
CA ASP A 532 12.74 7.30 8.91
C ASP A 532 11.91 8.60 8.76
N PRO A 533 12.46 9.67 8.13
CA PRO A 533 11.79 10.96 8.06
C PRO A 533 10.54 10.96 7.17
N LEU A 534 10.39 9.99 6.27
CA LEU A 534 9.22 9.85 5.41
C LEU A 534 8.08 9.13 6.15
N LEU A 535 8.40 8.07 6.90
CA LEU A 535 7.40 7.25 7.59
C LEU A 535 7.07 7.80 8.96
N ALA A 536 8.08 8.11 9.75
CA ALA A 536 7.95 8.49 11.14
C ALA A 536 9.02 9.51 11.54
N PRO A 537 8.90 10.79 11.11
CA PRO A 537 9.88 11.81 11.45
C PRO A 537 10.01 12.00 12.97
N ALA A 538 11.15 12.54 13.42
CA ALA A 538 11.47 12.74 14.83
C ALA A 538 10.32 13.36 15.65
N ALA A 539 9.66 14.39 15.11
CA ALA A 539 8.52 15.04 15.75
C ALA A 539 7.32 14.10 15.97
N ARG A 540 7.07 13.20 15.01
CA ARG A 540 6.04 12.17 15.11
C ARG A 540 6.41 11.11 16.13
N ILE A 541 7.69 10.72 16.22
CA ILE A 541 8.16 9.80 17.26
C ILE A 541 7.95 10.39 18.66
N ILE A 542 8.35 11.65 18.88
CA ILE A 542 8.06 12.35 20.15
C ILE A 542 6.56 12.37 20.43
N TYR A 543 5.73 12.71 19.43
CA TYR A 543 4.28 12.70 19.59
C TYR A 543 3.72 11.33 20.00
N ARG A 544 4.22 10.22 19.45
CA ARG A 544 3.83 8.88 19.90
C ARG A 544 4.31 8.57 21.32
N LEU A 545 5.52 9.03 21.68
CA LEU A 545 6.05 8.89 23.04
C LEU A 545 5.25 9.67 24.08
N ILE A 546 4.59 10.77 23.71
CA ILE A 546 3.70 11.49 24.64
C ILE A 546 2.63 10.55 25.18
N ASN A 547 2.05 9.70 24.33
CA ASN A 547 0.99 8.78 24.76
C ASN A 547 1.51 7.67 25.69
N SER A 548 2.67 7.08 25.38
CA SER A 548 3.23 5.95 26.13
C SER A 548 4.00 6.36 27.39
N SER A 549 4.77 7.45 27.32
CA SER A 549 5.59 7.97 28.42
C SER A 549 5.74 9.50 28.34
N PRO A 550 4.72 10.27 28.77
CA PRO A 550 4.73 11.73 28.62
C PRO A 550 5.87 12.42 29.38
N GLY A 551 6.43 11.79 30.42
CA GLY A 551 7.58 12.33 31.15
C GLY A 551 8.89 12.16 30.41
N GLN A 552 9.10 10.98 29.80
CA GLN A 552 10.28 10.75 28.98
C GLN A 552 10.22 11.59 27.69
N ALA A 553 9.04 11.72 27.08
CA ALA A 553 8.84 12.60 25.93
C ALA A 553 9.20 14.06 26.27
N ALA A 554 8.77 14.57 27.43
CA ALA A 554 9.12 15.91 27.89
C ALA A 554 10.64 16.06 28.07
N HIS A 555 11.27 15.12 28.76
CA HIS A 555 12.72 15.14 28.97
C HIS A 555 13.51 15.11 27.66
N LEU A 556 13.18 14.21 26.72
CA LEU A 556 13.86 14.13 25.43
C LEU A 556 13.66 15.41 24.60
N LEU A 557 12.49 16.03 24.68
CA LEU A 557 12.25 17.30 23.98
C LEU A 557 13.11 18.45 24.53
N THR A 558 13.34 18.50 25.85
CA THR A 558 14.22 19.53 26.43
C THR A 558 15.68 19.27 26.04
N GLN A 559 16.11 18.02 25.97
CA GLN A 559 17.45 17.67 25.50
C GLN A 559 17.64 18.01 24.01
N PHE A 560 16.64 17.80 23.16
CA PHE A 560 16.68 18.28 21.77
C PHE A 560 16.87 19.80 21.69
N TYR A 561 16.19 20.55 22.56
CA TYR A 561 16.38 21.99 22.64
C TYR A 561 17.82 22.36 23.04
N GLU A 562 18.38 21.71 24.06
CA GLU A 562 19.76 21.94 24.52
C GLU A 562 20.80 21.65 23.43
N GLN A 563 20.54 20.68 22.55
CA GLN A 563 21.38 20.36 21.39
C GLN A 563 21.13 21.29 20.16
N GLY A 564 20.22 22.27 20.28
CA GLY A 564 19.93 23.23 19.23
C GLY A 564 18.94 22.75 18.16
N ALA A 565 18.24 21.62 18.38
CA ALA A 565 17.25 21.07 17.46
C ALA A 565 15.88 21.78 17.56
N ASN A 566 15.87 23.11 17.43
CA ASN A 566 14.68 23.96 17.61
C ASN A 566 13.51 23.61 16.69
N ASN A 567 13.81 23.17 15.45
CA ASN A 567 12.79 22.76 14.49
C ASN A 567 12.06 21.51 14.98
N THR A 568 12.78 20.48 15.43
CA THR A 568 12.20 19.26 16.01
C THR A 568 11.29 19.58 17.20
N VAL A 569 11.72 20.50 18.07
CA VAL A 569 10.90 20.96 19.21
C VAL A 569 9.60 21.61 18.73
N SER A 570 9.70 22.56 17.82
CA SER A 570 8.55 23.29 17.28
C SER A 570 7.55 22.38 16.57
N GLU A 571 8.05 21.45 15.76
CA GLU A 571 7.24 20.45 15.04
C GLU A 571 6.56 19.47 15.99
N SER A 572 7.28 18.99 17.02
CA SER A 572 6.74 18.05 18.01
C SER A 572 5.56 18.65 18.77
N LEU A 573 5.66 19.92 19.16
CA LEU A 573 4.55 20.62 19.81
C LEU A 573 3.36 20.82 18.88
N ALA A 574 3.60 21.05 17.58
CA ALA A 574 2.55 21.24 16.59
C ALA A 574 1.79 19.94 16.25
N HIS A 575 2.35 18.77 16.56
CA HIS A 575 1.64 17.49 16.40
C HIS A 575 0.38 17.37 17.27
N LEU A 576 0.27 18.19 18.31
CA LEU A 576 -0.94 18.26 19.16
C LEU A 576 -2.11 18.98 18.48
N ALA A 577 -1.92 19.57 17.29
CA ALA A 577 -2.83 20.59 16.78
C ALA A 577 -4.26 20.12 16.55
N TYR A 578 -4.47 18.89 16.11
CA TYR A 578 -5.79 18.37 15.80
C TYR A 578 -6.27 17.30 16.78
N ASP A 579 -5.57 17.09 17.90
CA ASP A 579 -5.88 15.98 18.82
C ASP A 579 -7.29 16.08 19.41
N LYS A 580 -7.74 17.29 19.73
CA LYS A 580 -9.11 17.52 20.23
C LYS A 580 -10.16 17.07 19.22
N ASP A 581 -10.00 17.44 17.96
CA ASP A 581 -11.04 17.20 16.95
C ASP A 581 -10.94 15.79 16.36
N ARG A 582 -9.73 15.28 16.14
CA ARG A 582 -9.50 13.88 15.73
C ARG A 582 -9.95 12.90 16.82
N GLY A 583 -9.64 13.17 18.09
CA GLY A 583 -10.10 12.36 19.22
C GLY A 583 -11.63 12.31 19.36
N LYS A 584 -12.34 13.38 18.98
CA LYS A 584 -13.82 13.35 18.91
C LYS A 584 -14.35 12.52 17.75
N ARG A 585 -13.61 12.47 16.62
CA ARG A 585 -14.02 11.72 15.43
C ARG A 585 -13.83 10.21 15.61
N SER A 586 -12.82 9.79 16.35
CA SER A 586 -12.63 8.39 16.71
C SER A 586 -11.85 8.23 18.01
N SER A 587 -12.41 7.44 18.92
CA SER A 587 -11.77 7.02 20.17
C SER A 587 -10.72 5.91 20.00
N GLU A 588 -10.68 5.27 18.82
CA GLU A 588 -9.71 4.21 18.51
C GLU A 588 -8.34 4.76 18.06
N LEU A 589 -8.26 6.09 17.87
CA LEU A 589 -6.99 6.74 17.57
C LEU A 589 -6.07 6.71 18.81
N PRO A 590 -4.76 6.48 18.63
CA PRO A 590 -3.80 6.50 19.73
C PRO A 590 -3.46 7.93 20.16
N ILE A 591 -4.48 8.65 20.65
CA ILE A 591 -4.44 10.02 21.14
C ILE A 591 -4.90 10.00 22.60
N SER A 592 -4.16 10.66 23.49
CA SER A 592 -4.53 10.80 24.89
C SER A 592 -4.36 12.26 25.32
N LEU A 593 -5.49 12.95 25.49
CA LEU A 593 -5.49 14.37 25.88
C LEU A 593 -4.99 14.54 27.33
N GLU A 594 -5.21 13.54 28.18
CA GLU A 594 -4.64 13.43 29.51
C GLU A 594 -3.12 13.30 29.47
N SER A 595 -2.59 12.43 28.59
CA SER A 595 -1.14 12.28 28.41
C SER A 595 -0.51 13.56 27.84
N ASN A 596 -1.21 14.26 26.94
CA ASN A 596 -0.79 15.57 26.45
C ASN A 596 -0.70 16.59 27.59
N PHE A 597 -1.69 16.62 28.49
CA PHE A 597 -1.66 17.51 29.66
C PHE A 597 -0.46 17.18 30.56
N ASP A 598 -0.26 15.90 30.86
CA ASP A 598 0.86 15.42 31.64
C ASP A 598 2.20 15.83 31.06
N PHE A 599 2.38 15.67 29.74
CA PHE A 599 3.56 16.09 29.01
C PHE A 599 3.80 17.61 29.11
N LEU A 600 2.79 18.44 28.84
CA LEU A 600 2.91 19.90 28.92
C LEU A 600 3.22 20.37 30.34
N ASN A 601 2.58 19.76 31.35
CA ASN A 601 2.86 20.06 32.75
C ASN A 601 4.30 19.67 33.15
N ARG A 602 4.84 18.60 32.57
CA ARG A 602 6.24 18.18 32.81
C ARG A 602 7.23 19.12 32.16
N LEU A 603 6.98 19.58 30.94
CA LEU A 603 7.77 20.65 30.31
C LEU A 603 7.77 21.91 31.17
N LEU A 604 6.60 22.30 31.69
CA LEU A 604 6.49 23.45 32.57
C LEU A 604 7.32 23.29 33.86
N VAL A 605 7.31 22.10 34.47
CA VAL A 605 8.10 21.83 35.68
C VAL A 605 9.61 21.82 35.40
N LEU A 606 10.02 21.28 34.25
CA LEU A 606 11.44 21.17 33.88
C LEU A 606 12.05 22.52 33.49
N GLU A 607 11.36 23.30 32.65
CA GLU A 607 11.93 24.47 31.99
C GLU A 607 11.30 25.81 32.42
N GLY A 608 10.13 25.77 33.05
CA GLY A 608 9.41 26.96 33.50
C GLY A 608 8.47 27.59 32.47
N GLU A 609 7.73 28.61 32.93
CA GLU A 609 6.68 29.31 32.18
C GLU A 609 7.22 30.02 30.94
N ASP A 610 8.25 30.85 31.11
CA ASP A 610 8.84 31.66 30.04
C ASP A 610 9.34 30.79 28.88
N TRP A 611 9.93 29.62 29.22
CA TRP A 611 10.41 28.68 28.22
C TRP A 611 9.26 28.09 27.41
N LEU A 612 8.23 27.58 28.08
CA LEU A 612 7.09 26.93 27.42
C LEU A 612 6.32 27.93 26.53
N GLU A 613 6.14 29.16 27.01
CA GLU A 613 5.54 30.25 26.23
C GLU A 613 6.35 30.57 24.97
N ALA A 614 7.68 30.67 25.09
CA ALA A 614 8.56 30.92 23.97
C ALA A 614 8.50 29.78 22.94
N ARG A 615 8.49 28.52 23.38
CA ARG A 615 8.41 27.36 22.47
C ARG A 615 7.08 27.29 21.72
N PHE A 616 5.96 27.56 22.40
CA PHE A 616 4.67 27.65 21.71
C PHE A 616 4.63 28.82 20.73
N SER A 617 5.23 29.96 21.08
CA SER A 617 5.30 31.12 20.18
C SER A 617 6.10 30.80 18.92
N GLU A 618 7.25 30.13 19.06
CA GLU A 618 8.09 29.67 17.94
C GLU A 618 7.36 28.67 17.05
N SER A 619 6.72 27.66 17.64
CA SER A 619 5.91 26.68 16.90
C SER A 619 4.74 27.34 16.16
N ALA A 620 3.99 28.23 16.83
CA ALA A 620 2.89 28.96 16.21
C ALA A 620 3.38 29.90 15.09
N ASN A 621 4.56 30.52 15.23
CA ASN A 621 5.16 31.35 14.18
C ASN A 621 5.54 30.51 12.96
N LEU A 622 6.18 29.36 13.15
CA LEU A 622 6.53 28.42 12.09
C LEU A 622 5.27 28.02 11.30
N PHE A 623 4.23 27.56 11.98
CA PHE A 623 3.00 27.11 11.31
C PHE A 623 2.17 28.26 10.74
N ARG A 624 2.32 29.49 11.25
CA ARG A 624 1.76 30.69 10.61
C ARG A 624 2.39 30.96 9.26
N GLU A 625 3.70 30.80 9.16
CA GLU A 625 4.41 30.94 7.89
C GLU A 625 4.00 29.85 6.91
N ARG A 626 3.98 28.58 7.35
CA ARG A 626 3.52 27.44 6.54
C ARG A 626 2.09 27.60 6.04
N ALA A 627 1.17 28.06 6.89
CA ALA A 627 -0.21 28.33 6.48
C ALA A 627 -0.29 29.45 5.42
N ARG A 628 0.54 30.50 5.55
CA ARG A 628 0.64 31.57 4.53
C ARG A 628 1.21 31.07 3.21
N ASN A 629 2.13 30.12 3.26
CA ASN A 629 2.71 29.47 2.08
C ASN A 629 1.79 28.39 1.47
N GLY A 630 0.65 28.10 2.11
CA GLY A 630 -0.28 27.06 1.67
C GLY A 630 0.21 25.63 1.92
N GLU A 631 1.23 25.44 2.77
CA GLU A 631 1.75 24.12 3.12
C GLU A 631 0.76 23.34 4.00
N VAL A 632 0.11 24.02 4.95
CA VAL A 632 -0.95 23.48 5.81
C VAL A 632 -2.25 24.25 5.61
N LYS A 633 -3.37 23.74 6.14
CA LYS A 633 -4.65 24.46 6.08
C LYS A 633 -4.56 25.82 6.81
N ALA A 634 -5.33 26.80 6.32
CA ALA A 634 -5.35 28.15 6.87
C ALA A 634 -5.85 28.21 8.33
N ASP A 635 -6.69 27.26 8.73
CA ASP A 635 -7.24 27.12 10.08
C ASP A 635 -6.34 26.30 11.04
N PHE A 636 -5.15 25.86 10.61
CA PHE A 636 -4.24 25.05 11.43
C PHE A 636 -3.99 25.66 12.82
N LEU A 637 -3.72 26.97 12.88
CA LEU A 637 -3.42 27.66 14.14
C LEU A 637 -4.61 27.71 15.09
N ASP A 638 -5.83 27.75 14.56
CA ASP A 638 -7.05 27.75 15.37
C ASP A 638 -7.23 26.39 16.03
N HIS A 639 -7.12 25.30 15.25
CA HIS A 639 -7.13 23.94 15.78
C HIS A 639 -6.00 23.74 16.79
N TYR A 640 -4.80 24.23 16.48
CA TYR A 640 -3.65 24.10 17.36
C TYR A 640 -3.87 24.73 18.73
N ARG A 641 -4.28 26.00 18.73
CA ARG A 641 -4.64 26.71 19.96
C ARG A 641 -5.76 26.00 20.71
N GLU A 642 -6.82 25.60 20.00
CA GLU A 642 -7.98 24.97 20.62
C GLU A 642 -7.67 23.62 21.27
N SER A 643 -6.80 22.82 20.65
CA SER A 643 -6.31 21.57 21.23
C SER A 643 -5.50 21.83 22.49
N LEU A 644 -4.58 22.80 22.48
CA LEU A 644 -3.80 23.16 23.67
C LEU A 644 -4.67 23.72 24.81
N GLU A 645 -5.62 24.60 24.52
CA GLU A 645 -6.57 25.13 25.52
C GLU A 645 -7.45 24.01 26.10
N PHE A 646 -7.87 23.05 25.27
CA PHE A 646 -8.66 21.92 25.71
C PHE A 646 -7.85 20.99 26.62
N VAL A 647 -6.60 20.70 26.25
CA VAL A 647 -5.64 19.93 27.06
C VAL A 647 -5.37 20.63 28.40
N ALA A 648 -5.20 21.95 28.42
CA ALA A 648 -5.06 22.72 29.66
C ALA A 648 -6.28 22.55 30.60
N GLY A 649 -7.46 22.22 30.08
CA GLY A 649 -8.67 21.95 30.84
C GLY A 649 -8.61 20.72 31.77
N PHE A 650 -7.67 19.79 31.56
CA PHE A 650 -7.55 18.57 32.36
C PHE A 650 -6.89 18.77 33.74
N GLY A 651 -6.16 19.89 33.92
CA GLY A 651 -5.52 20.22 35.18
C GLY A 651 -6.47 20.61 36.30
N LYS A 652 -5.95 20.71 37.53
CA LYS A 652 -6.70 21.38 38.61
C LYS A 652 -6.96 22.83 38.24
N ARG A 653 -7.95 23.46 38.88
CA ARG A 653 -8.41 24.82 38.54
C ARG A 653 -7.28 25.87 38.42
N ASP A 654 -6.21 25.73 39.17
CA ASP A 654 -5.08 26.67 39.13
C ASP A 654 -4.13 26.33 37.97
N ASP A 655 -3.72 25.06 37.84
CA ASP A 655 -2.89 24.56 36.72
C ASP A 655 -3.54 24.82 35.36
N SER A 656 -4.86 24.62 35.27
CA SER A 656 -5.65 24.84 34.06
C SER A 656 -5.69 26.31 33.65
N ARG A 657 -5.92 27.22 34.61
CA ARG A 657 -5.89 28.67 34.35
C ARG A 657 -4.49 29.13 33.92
N PHE A 658 -3.46 28.54 34.52
CA PHE A 658 -2.08 28.89 34.26
C PHE A 658 -1.63 28.47 32.86
N LEU A 659 -1.79 27.20 32.49
CA LEU A 659 -1.46 26.70 31.15
C LEU A 659 -2.29 27.39 30.05
N THR A 660 -3.58 27.64 30.30
CA THR A 660 -4.42 28.41 29.36
C THR A 660 -3.86 29.82 29.15
N GLY A 661 -3.36 30.46 30.20
CA GLY A 661 -2.72 31.78 30.11
C GLY A 661 -1.47 31.76 29.24
N ILE A 662 -0.61 30.76 29.40
CA ILE A 662 0.60 30.55 28.59
C ILE A 662 0.23 30.40 27.12
N VAL A 663 -0.73 29.52 26.81
CA VAL A 663 -1.19 29.28 25.43
C VAL A 663 -1.72 30.57 24.80
N ARG A 664 -2.55 31.33 25.50
CA ARG A 664 -3.12 32.57 24.95
C ARG A 664 -2.05 33.60 24.62
N ARG A 665 -1.10 33.84 25.52
CA ARG A 665 0.00 34.79 25.28
C ARG A 665 0.88 34.35 24.11
N ALA A 666 1.22 33.07 24.04
CA ALA A 666 2.03 32.52 22.94
C ALA A 666 1.36 32.70 21.56
N PHE A 667 0.02 32.68 21.51
CA PHE A 667 -0.75 32.92 20.29
C PHE A 667 -1.15 34.39 20.07
N GLY A 668 -0.72 35.31 20.94
CA GLY A 668 -0.98 36.74 20.83
C GLY A 668 -2.42 37.15 21.20
N ILE A 669 -3.06 36.41 22.09
CA ILE A 669 -4.42 36.66 22.58
C ILE A 669 -4.35 37.16 24.03
N GLU A 670 -4.96 38.31 24.30
CA GLU A 670 -5.05 38.90 25.65
C GLU A 670 -6.11 38.23 26.54
#